data_AF-A0A3N0B116-F1
#
_entry.id   AF-A0A3N0B116-F1
#
_cell.length_a   1.000
_cell.length_b   1.000
_cell.length_c   1.000
_cell.angle_alpha   90.00
_cell.angle_beta   90.00
_cell.angle_gamma   90.00
#
_symmetry.space_group_name_H-M   'P 1'
#
loop_
_entity.id
_entity.type
_entity.pdbx_description
1 polymer ?
#
loop_
_entity_poly.entity_id
_entity_poly.type
_entity_poly.pdbx_seq_one_letter_code
_entity_poly.pdbx_strand_id
1 'polypeptide(L)'
;MTTITQGMDGRSVGLARPCVRFGMAMAAALAFVACLMALAPRAAYAAVGDTFEAEGLVYEIVTQDDEAHIYQAQVAGYVPELAGPPQDTGEYHLGTEVSAPIGNQYYLFGVVGVNPDAFDGFDGELVADASAFALYADAFASLPEAATFALYVDLPLKVTSGLSFTVTDGGSAGTQVSLPDGRVCNAFRLGTCLERGVNAVVENGTGSDLSVLYRSAFSLSDEWRECVLASGQRIDEAWIQPFLTEFSYAVNGGSSVSVAAEEDTQTDFTVELPAGTPLDAQVTVDLSAFPGIAMGLVESSWENNAATVALENGEATVQGVLQPAGGGIEELGSFSVRFTVAESAEAASVWVGGVRHDAPFEEDGVKLTYENGTPTLTLDGASIDQAGGAGSTKYAIYTAGNLRIQIQGEPSTITVDDASQVAGAIYAGGALDIVGSVPPDGSSLSITYVRHAVADKEAVSVVRAQSATIQANLSIALSSAEDAANDAPFTTAIRCDDNIAVQGRGNAVTLTATDDVAGRAYYGLDSQHGSVAVFDAALSAQGAFSSAVDAWEGDINVEGRSSVVVDAQNAASFGAVFAPNGAINVDLTGGSSSFGVNAARPDDADPSLLAPAAVLAKEIAMADGLFTVKPAGAQVATLSEPLMGFGDLQTVAAAENLEAPAASVRTVFALEGQRMGDVFPVDSFATVVWQQALGREDAYDANHVVSAGDADAIAECQMLRCRDVPAADYAKSGMEHLTGLKNVIITLSDQGDALLKLPAMSLDGLLVGARDGVQSVTVESPSLAAGTVIFDNDALTGSSASVASLSFAGSMSFGSLDVAELRSLESLAFGEGVDIADLVVSNCGLLNSVDVSHLAGLEELSLSALGEGFTQLDLSSNTQLKSLSLSLLSSGFTQLDVSGLTQLESLTLGGGGFEALDLSRQAALRDLRIDGAGALASLDLSAQHALSSVWVDGAGNLESLTFAGDAPLTEIYVSGTGLTQLEIPQSAVLTSLSVGDNQLSELVIPEGSRQTLKSLIAYGNKLKSLDLGGMNLDGCLLVAAGGGDLRPQTPVFEGAEQKDESVVVDLSSIADGLMGLYPGAGAYDEATHAVTFSNADDAARGFMYSYDTGATVADGGDEAGILVVEASVDVKPYEEPDTPGGNPGQGGGQTGEGEGSQGGQGGSDEGSDSGGQGSGSTANASGSDSSQAHEFSRTNDLTGAVVPIAIGVVAVAAVVLVVAIIALRRTRR
;
A
#
# COMPACT_ATOMS: atom_id res chain seq x y z
N MET A 1 -37.49 1.55 22.54
CA MET A 1 -38.66 2.07 23.30
C MET A 1 -38.54 3.58 23.41
N THR A 2 -39.54 4.28 22.87
CA THR A 2 -40.23 5.41 23.51
C THR A 2 -39.41 6.49 24.26
N THR A 3 -39.28 7.64 23.57
CA THR A 3 -39.77 8.98 24.00
C THR A 3 -39.09 9.80 25.09
N ILE A 4 -38.96 11.10 24.72
CA ILE A 4 -39.37 12.30 25.48
C ILE A 4 -38.31 12.83 26.45
N THR A 5 -37.44 13.74 26.00
CA THR A 5 -37.63 15.19 25.75
C THR A 5 -37.32 16.08 26.96
N GLN A 6 -36.68 17.18 26.58
CA GLN A 6 -36.95 18.56 27.01
C GLN A 6 -36.22 19.10 28.24
N GLY A 7 -35.55 20.22 27.95
CA GLY A 7 -35.88 21.46 28.62
C GLY A 7 -34.69 22.01 29.38
N MET A 8 -33.74 22.62 28.68
CA MET A 8 -33.74 24.05 28.34
C MET A 8 -33.61 24.97 29.55
N ASP A 9 -32.71 25.93 29.32
CA ASP A 9 -32.75 27.29 29.81
C ASP A 9 -32.29 27.54 31.25
N GLY A 10 -31.06 28.07 31.30
CA GLY A 10 -31.04 29.52 31.13
C GLY A 10 -30.21 30.26 32.17
N ARG A 11 -29.18 30.94 31.65
CA ARG A 11 -28.92 32.38 31.82
C ARG A 11 -28.87 32.92 33.26
N SER A 12 -27.92 33.73 33.68
CA SER A 12 -26.75 34.38 33.11
C SER A 12 -26.27 35.39 34.18
N VAL A 13 -25.04 35.90 34.01
CA VAL A 13 -24.48 37.14 34.62
C VAL A 13 -24.01 36.98 36.08
N GLY A 14 -22.70 36.95 36.38
CA GLY A 14 -21.69 38.00 36.22
C GLY A 14 -21.50 38.68 37.60
N LEU A 15 -20.32 38.90 38.19
CA LEU A 15 -18.95 39.06 37.75
C LEU A 15 -18.02 38.98 38.99
N ALA A 16 -16.75 38.65 38.73
CA ALA A 16 -15.54 38.94 39.53
C ALA A 16 -15.19 38.06 40.76
N ARG A 17 -14.29 37.10 40.48
CA ARG A 17 -13.22 36.46 41.30
C ARG A 17 -12.39 37.50 42.11
N PRO A 18 -11.50 37.15 43.08
CA PRO A 18 -10.71 35.89 43.09
C PRO A 18 -10.35 35.25 44.45
N CYS A 19 -10.33 33.92 44.45
CA CYS A 19 -9.37 33.08 45.17
C CYS A 19 -9.28 33.25 46.71
N VAL A 20 -10.30 32.75 47.40
CA VAL A 20 -10.28 32.27 48.79
C VAL A 20 -11.18 31.02 48.75
N ARG A 21 -10.71 29.79 48.98
CA ARG A 21 -10.25 29.24 50.27
C ARG A 21 -11.17 29.58 51.44
N PHE A 22 -12.38 29.06 51.44
CA PHE A 22 -13.00 28.66 52.71
C PHE A 22 -13.17 27.14 52.62
N GLY A 23 -12.24 26.33 53.13
CA GLY A 23 -11.45 26.58 54.32
C GLY A 23 -12.40 26.49 55.51
N MET A 24 -12.44 25.31 56.11
CA MET A 24 -13.06 25.09 57.41
C MET A 24 -14.58 25.29 57.48
N ALA A 25 -15.29 24.60 56.61
CA ALA A 25 -16.43 23.83 57.09
C ALA A 25 -16.46 22.56 56.24
N MET A 26 -16.04 21.43 56.81
CA MET A 26 -16.57 20.08 56.48
C MET A 26 -15.76 18.95 57.13
N ALA A 27 -15.20 19.19 58.32
CA ALA A 27 -15.22 18.18 59.37
C ALA A 27 -16.67 17.71 59.74
N ALA A 28 -17.67 18.24 59.03
CA ALA A 28 -19.08 17.87 59.02
C ALA A 28 -19.54 17.13 57.75
N ALA A 29 -18.66 16.74 56.81
CA ALA A 29 -19.08 15.95 55.63
C ALA A 29 -18.23 14.72 55.31
N LEU A 30 -17.26 14.38 56.16
CA LEU A 30 -16.92 12.96 56.37
C LEU A 30 -17.88 12.28 57.37
N ALA A 31 -18.89 13.00 57.86
CA ALA A 31 -19.94 12.49 58.74
C ALA A 31 -21.36 12.56 58.13
N PHE A 32 -21.51 12.95 56.85
CA PHE A 32 -22.82 13.06 56.18
C PHE A 32 -22.99 12.19 54.91
N VAL A 33 -21.98 11.40 54.54
CA VAL A 33 -22.17 10.25 53.62
C VAL A 33 -22.00 8.91 54.36
N ALA A 34 -21.38 8.92 55.55
CA ALA A 34 -21.49 7.84 56.54
C ALA A 34 -22.72 7.99 57.47
N CYS A 35 -23.54 9.02 57.27
CA CYS A 35 -24.91 9.16 57.76
C CYS A 35 -25.65 10.03 56.72
N LEU A 36 -26.41 9.51 55.77
CA LEU A 36 -27.34 8.41 55.88
C LEU A 36 -27.53 7.78 54.48
N MET A 37 -27.05 6.56 54.25
CA MET A 37 -27.90 5.35 54.17
C MET A 37 -29.18 5.36 55.04
N ALA A 38 -29.94 6.44 54.96
CA ALA A 38 -31.25 6.61 55.55
C ALA A 38 -31.87 7.90 55.00
N LEU A 39 -32.90 7.65 54.19
CA LEU A 39 -33.83 8.60 53.57
C LEU A 39 -33.29 9.13 52.23
N ALA A 40 -33.55 8.47 51.09
CA ALA A 40 -34.90 8.15 50.63
C ALA A 40 -34.97 7.00 49.59
N PRO A 41 -36.08 6.26 49.54
CA PRO A 41 -36.76 5.64 50.67
C PRO A 41 -35.97 4.39 51.10
N ARG A 42 -35.94 4.10 52.40
CA ARG A 42 -35.87 2.69 52.81
C ARG A 42 -37.11 2.02 52.20
N ALA A 43 -37.04 1.54 50.97
CA ALA A 43 -37.73 0.31 50.64
C ALA A 43 -37.08 -0.71 51.56
N ALA A 44 -37.86 -1.15 52.53
CA ALA A 44 -37.41 -1.78 53.76
C ALA A 44 -36.52 -2.99 53.44
N TYR A 45 -35.19 -2.84 53.45
CA TYR A 45 -34.32 -4.02 53.56
C TYR A 45 -34.78 -4.75 54.82
N ALA A 46 -35.24 -5.98 54.61
CA ALA A 46 -35.73 -6.83 55.67
C ALA A 46 -34.61 -6.98 56.71
N ALA A 47 -34.95 -6.68 57.96
CA ALA A 47 -34.02 -6.68 59.07
C ALA A 47 -33.71 -8.12 59.51
N VAL A 48 -32.58 -8.33 60.18
CA VAL A 48 -32.32 -9.59 60.89
C VAL A 48 -33.49 -9.87 61.86
N GLY A 49 -34.16 -10.99 61.67
CA GLY A 49 -35.39 -11.42 62.35
C GLY A 49 -36.68 -11.24 61.53
N ASP A 50 -36.62 -10.59 60.36
CA ASP A 50 -37.78 -10.48 59.46
C ASP A 50 -38.02 -11.81 58.74
N THR A 51 -39.29 -12.15 58.59
CA THR A 51 -39.73 -13.38 57.92
C THR A 51 -40.46 -13.06 56.63
N PHE A 52 -40.24 -13.85 55.57
CA PHE A 52 -41.03 -13.78 54.33
C PHE A 52 -41.44 -15.17 53.86
N GLU A 53 -42.51 -15.24 53.07
CA GLU A 53 -42.97 -16.48 52.46
C GLU A 53 -42.54 -16.51 50.98
N ALA A 54 -41.83 -17.56 50.60
CA ALA A 54 -41.47 -17.84 49.21
C ALA A 54 -41.64 -19.34 48.99
N GLU A 55 -42.22 -19.73 47.84
CA GLU A 55 -42.38 -21.14 47.46
C GLU A 55 -43.07 -21.99 48.55
N GLY A 56 -43.99 -21.39 49.31
CA GLY A 56 -44.76 -22.05 50.37
C GLY A 56 -44.00 -22.31 51.69
N LEU A 57 -42.78 -21.77 51.82
CA LEU A 57 -41.96 -21.83 53.02
C LEU A 57 -41.74 -20.44 53.60
N VAL A 58 -41.72 -20.35 54.93
CA VAL A 58 -41.40 -19.11 55.65
C VAL A 58 -39.90 -19.10 55.99
N TYR A 59 -39.21 -18.09 55.49
CA TYR A 59 -37.77 -17.87 55.66
C TYR A 59 -37.50 -16.74 56.66
N GLU A 60 -36.55 -16.91 57.59
CA GLU A 60 -36.13 -15.87 58.55
C GLU A 60 -34.71 -15.35 58.25
N ILE A 61 -34.54 -14.04 58.12
CA ILE A 61 -33.23 -13.43 57.84
C ILE A 61 -32.40 -13.39 59.13
N VAL A 62 -31.19 -13.96 59.15
CA VAL A 62 -30.39 -14.04 60.40
C VAL A 62 -29.10 -13.23 60.44
N THR A 63 -28.59 -12.80 59.30
CA THR A 63 -27.40 -11.94 59.23
C THR A 63 -27.51 -10.94 58.09
N GLN A 64 -26.79 -9.83 58.18
CA GLN A 64 -26.75 -8.76 57.18
C GLN A 64 -25.30 -8.36 56.92
N ASP A 65 -24.56 -9.24 56.24
CA ASP A 65 -23.28 -8.93 55.58
C ASP A 65 -23.52 -8.75 54.06
N ASP A 66 -22.50 -8.39 53.26
CA ASP A 66 -22.63 -8.05 51.82
C ASP A 66 -23.21 -9.19 50.94
N GLU A 67 -23.29 -10.42 51.47
CA GLU A 67 -24.09 -11.54 50.96
C GLU A 67 -25.12 -11.90 52.04
N ALA A 68 -26.39 -11.57 51.86
CA ALA A 68 -27.39 -11.76 52.91
C ALA A 68 -27.72 -13.26 53.11
N HIS A 69 -27.55 -13.76 54.34
CA HIS A 69 -27.78 -15.17 54.69
C HIS A 69 -29.03 -15.37 55.59
N ILE A 70 -29.82 -16.40 55.28
CA ILE A 70 -31.09 -16.76 55.96
C ILE A 70 -30.92 -18.04 56.77
N TYR A 71 -31.44 -18.06 58.01
CA TYR A 71 -31.61 -19.27 58.80
C TYR A 71 -33.10 -19.57 58.79
N GLN A 72 -33.43 -20.84 58.59
CA GLN A 72 -34.75 -21.41 58.82
C GLN A 72 -35.74 -21.31 57.65
N ALA A 73 -36.27 -22.47 57.26
CA ALA A 73 -37.55 -22.66 56.59
C ALA A 73 -38.51 -23.29 57.62
N GLN A 74 -39.74 -22.77 57.75
CA GLN A 74 -40.87 -23.45 58.38
C GLN A 74 -42.04 -23.43 57.42
N VAL A 75 -42.78 -24.53 57.27
CA VAL A 75 -44.07 -24.50 56.53
C VAL A 75 -44.96 -23.44 57.17
N ALA A 76 -45.47 -22.49 56.37
CA ALA A 76 -46.33 -21.43 56.86
C ALA A 76 -47.54 -22.06 57.59
N GLY A 77 -47.74 -21.67 58.86
CA GLY A 77 -48.82 -22.22 59.67
C GLY A 77 -50.14 -22.22 58.93
N TYR A 78 -50.76 -23.39 58.84
CA TYR A 78 -52.14 -23.55 58.38
C TYR A 78 -53.05 -22.60 59.17
N VAL A 79 -53.43 -21.47 58.58
CA VAL A 79 -54.46 -20.55 59.11
C VAL A 79 -55.75 -20.83 58.33
N PRO A 80 -56.73 -21.54 58.90
CA PRO A 80 -58.00 -21.81 58.25
C PRO A 80 -58.90 -20.58 58.38
N GLU A 81 -58.63 -19.54 57.58
CA GLU A 81 -59.55 -18.45 57.21
C GLU A 81 -58.72 -17.31 56.62
N LEU A 82 -58.87 -17.07 55.30
CA LEU A 82 -58.30 -15.97 54.48
C LEU A 82 -56.92 -16.18 53.83
N ALA A 83 -56.87 -16.99 52.77
CA ALA A 83 -56.14 -16.70 51.51
C ALA A 83 -56.51 -17.77 50.47
N GLY A 84 -56.56 -17.41 49.19
CA GLY A 84 -56.86 -18.32 48.07
C GLY A 84 -55.80 -19.41 47.88
N PRO A 85 -56.08 -20.44 47.06
CA PRO A 85 -55.20 -21.59 46.92
C PRO A 85 -53.82 -21.19 46.34
N PRO A 86 -52.71 -21.84 46.76
CA PRO A 86 -51.48 -21.82 45.99
C PRO A 86 -51.78 -22.38 44.59
N GLN A 87 -51.17 -21.82 43.55
CA GLN A 87 -51.41 -22.25 42.18
C GLN A 87 -50.92 -23.70 41.95
N ASP A 88 -51.87 -24.63 41.99
CA ASP A 88 -52.09 -25.79 41.10
C ASP A 88 -50.97 -26.80 40.70
N THR A 89 -49.81 -26.90 41.37
CA THR A 89 -48.88 -28.03 41.10
C THR A 89 -48.62 -28.98 42.27
N GLY A 90 -48.74 -28.53 43.53
CA GLY A 90 -48.41 -29.38 44.69
C GLY A 90 -46.91 -29.69 44.83
N GLU A 91 -46.05 -28.97 44.11
CA GLU A 91 -44.58 -29.07 44.13
C GLU A 91 -43.98 -27.89 44.89
N TYR A 92 -42.97 -28.17 45.72
CA TYR A 92 -42.25 -27.17 46.53
C TYR A 92 -40.76 -27.27 46.24
N HIS A 93 -40.13 -26.20 45.78
CA HIS A 93 -38.73 -26.18 45.35
C HIS A 93 -37.80 -25.80 46.51
N LEU A 94 -36.64 -26.45 46.59
CA LEU A 94 -35.60 -26.17 47.58
C LEU A 94 -34.26 -25.95 46.89
N GLY A 95 -33.77 -24.70 46.93
CA GLY A 95 -32.48 -24.30 46.41
C GLY A 95 -31.50 -23.86 47.51
N THR A 96 -30.24 -23.63 47.12
CA THR A 96 -29.23 -22.99 47.98
C THR A 96 -29.44 -21.48 48.09
N GLU A 97 -30.28 -20.91 47.23
CA GLU A 97 -30.64 -19.50 47.17
C GLU A 97 -32.15 -19.34 47.00
N VAL A 98 -32.73 -18.28 47.58
CA VAL A 98 -34.16 -17.98 47.50
C VAL A 98 -34.37 -16.51 47.12
N SER A 99 -35.27 -16.27 46.17
CA SER A 99 -35.62 -14.90 45.75
C SER A 99 -36.76 -14.35 46.63
N ALA A 100 -36.51 -13.26 47.36
CA ALA A 100 -37.49 -12.62 48.23
C ALA A 100 -37.98 -11.28 47.64
N PRO A 101 -39.31 -11.04 47.58
CA PRO A 101 -39.83 -9.74 47.19
C PRO A 101 -39.68 -8.73 48.34
N ILE A 102 -38.81 -7.75 48.18
CA ILE A 102 -38.62 -6.65 49.14
C ILE A 102 -39.06 -5.34 48.46
N GLY A 103 -40.28 -4.91 48.77
CA GLY A 103 -40.92 -3.77 48.10
C GLY A 103 -41.37 -4.14 46.68
N ASN A 104 -40.90 -3.41 45.66
CA ASN A 104 -41.21 -3.66 44.24
C ASN A 104 -40.07 -4.37 43.48
N GLN A 105 -39.06 -4.89 44.19
CA GLN A 105 -37.92 -5.59 43.59
C GLN A 105 -37.69 -6.93 44.27
N TYR A 106 -37.11 -7.88 43.51
CA TYR A 106 -36.72 -9.19 43.99
C TYR A 106 -35.23 -9.19 44.32
N TYR A 107 -34.87 -9.79 45.44
CA TYR A 107 -33.48 -9.91 45.91
C TYR A 107 -33.18 -11.39 46.18
N LEU A 108 -31.98 -11.83 45.80
CA LEU A 108 -31.52 -13.21 45.98
C LEU A 108 -30.81 -13.35 47.34
N PHE A 109 -31.15 -14.40 48.10
CA PHE A 109 -30.59 -14.66 49.43
C PHE A 109 -30.04 -16.08 49.52
N GLY A 110 -28.86 -16.24 50.12
CA GLY A 110 -28.28 -17.57 50.37
C GLY A 110 -28.89 -18.23 51.60
N VAL A 111 -29.23 -19.52 51.48
CA VAL A 111 -29.72 -20.34 52.59
C VAL A 111 -28.52 -20.93 53.35
N VAL A 112 -28.43 -20.70 54.66
CA VAL A 112 -27.28 -21.16 55.48
C VAL A 112 -27.64 -22.12 56.61
N GLY A 113 -28.94 -22.43 56.79
CA GLY A 113 -29.38 -23.44 57.75
C GLY A 113 -30.90 -23.68 57.71
N VAL A 114 -31.32 -24.91 58.02
CA VAL A 114 -32.72 -25.36 57.95
C VAL A 114 -33.13 -25.97 59.30
N ASN A 115 -34.40 -25.76 59.70
CA ASN A 115 -34.92 -26.36 60.93
C ASN A 115 -35.07 -27.89 60.75
N PRO A 116 -34.55 -28.72 61.67
CA PRO A 116 -34.74 -30.17 61.60
C PRO A 116 -36.21 -30.63 61.54
N ASP A 117 -37.15 -29.83 62.05
CA ASP A 117 -38.59 -30.13 62.04
C ASP A 117 -39.35 -29.38 60.91
N ALA A 118 -38.64 -28.82 59.92
CA ALA A 118 -39.22 -27.88 58.95
C ALA A 118 -40.38 -28.43 58.12
N PHE A 119 -40.41 -29.75 57.86
CA PHE A 119 -41.40 -30.40 57.00
C PHE A 119 -42.48 -31.18 57.76
N ASP A 120 -42.59 -30.98 59.08
CA ASP A 120 -43.61 -31.62 59.90
C ASP A 120 -45.03 -31.35 59.35
N GLY A 121 -45.74 -32.42 58.97
CA GLY A 121 -47.12 -32.33 58.45
C GLY A 121 -47.25 -32.01 56.95
N PHE A 122 -46.16 -31.96 56.20
CA PHE A 122 -46.15 -31.80 54.74
C PHE A 122 -46.75 -33.00 53.99
N ASP A 123 -47.64 -32.76 53.02
CA ASP A 123 -48.35 -33.80 52.26
C ASP A 123 -48.23 -33.66 50.71
N GLY A 124 -47.30 -32.84 50.21
CA GLY A 124 -47.03 -32.61 48.78
C GLY A 124 -45.78 -33.33 48.22
N GLU A 125 -45.35 -32.94 47.02
CA GLU A 125 -44.05 -33.33 46.43
C GLU A 125 -42.99 -32.27 46.71
N LEU A 126 -41.84 -32.70 47.24
CA LEU A 126 -40.70 -31.82 47.50
C LEU A 126 -39.65 -32.03 46.41
N VAL A 127 -39.29 -30.94 45.71
CA VAL A 127 -38.27 -30.93 44.66
C VAL A 127 -37.04 -30.20 45.19
N ALA A 128 -35.93 -30.90 45.39
CA ALA A 128 -34.69 -30.27 45.87
C ALA A 128 -33.62 -30.24 44.78
N ASP A 129 -32.89 -29.13 44.70
CA ASP A 129 -31.66 -29.06 43.91
C ASP A 129 -30.61 -30.02 44.50
N ALA A 130 -29.89 -30.74 43.65
CA ALA A 130 -28.86 -31.69 44.09
C ALA A 130 -27.76 -31.00 44.91
N SER A 131 -27.42 -29.76 44.57
CA SER A 131 -26.48 -28.91 45.32
C SER A 131 -26.99 -28.52 46.73
N ALA A 132 -28.31 -28.34 46.89
CA ALA A 132 -28.92 -27.93 48.15
C ALA A 132 -29.13 -29.08 49.13
N PHE A 133 -29.09 -30.33 48.66
CA PHE A 133 -29.50 -31.49 49.46
C PHE A 133 -28.83 -31.60 50.84
N ALA A 134 -27.51 -31.38 50.90
CA ALA A 134 -26.76 -31.48 52.16
C ALA A 134 -27.20 -30.44 53.20
N LEU A 135 -27.67 -29.28 52.75
CA LEU A 135 -28.15 -28.19 53.61
C LEU A 135 -29.48 -28.53 54.30
N TYR A 136 -30.34 -29.29 53.62
CA TYR A 136 -31.66 -29.70 54.10
C TYR A 136 -31.68 -31.11 54.72
N ALA A 137 -30.54 -31.80 54.76
CA ALA A 137 -30.44 -33.21 55.14
C ALA A 137 -31.05 -33.54 56.51
N ASP A 138 -30.81 -32.68 57.51
CA ASP A 138 -31.36 -32.86 58.87
C ASP A 138 -32.88 -32.59 58.92
N ALA A 139 -33.40 -31.73 58.05
CA ALA A 139 -34.82 -31.39 57.97
C ALA A 139 -35.65 -32.46 57.28
N PHE A 140 -35.07 -33.18 56.33
CA PHE A 140 -35.76 -34.27 55.64
C PHE A 140 -36.20 -35.41 56.56
N ALA A 141 -35.59 -35.55 57.75
CA ALA A 141 -36.03 -36.52 58.76
C ALA A 141 -37.45 -36.25 59.31
N SER A 142 -37.96 -35.02 59.17
CA SER A 142 -39.30 -34.64 59.63
C SER A 142 -40.39 -34.77 58.55
N LEU A 143 -40.03 -35.21 57.33
CA LEU A 143 -40.99 -35.41 56.24
C LEU A 143 -41.93 -36.59 56.52
N PRO A 144 -43.27 -36.40 56.49
CA PRO A 144 -44.22 -37.50 56.60
C PRO A 144 -44.07 -38.56 55.50
N GLU A 145 -44.48 -39.81 55.79
CA GLU A 145 -44.38 -40.96 54.87
C GLU A 145 -45.20 -40.79 53.57
N ALA A 146 -46.23 -39.94 53.59
CA ALA A 146 -47.10 -39.67 52.44
C ALA A 146 -46.51 -38.70 51.41
N ALA A 147 -45.47 -37.93 51.77
CA ALA A 147 -44.85 -36.96 50.88
C ALA A 147 -43.87 -37.62 49.91
N THR A 148 -43.90 -37.25 48.62
CA THR A 148 -42.95 -37.71 47.60
C THR A 148 -41.74 -36.78 47.48
N PHE A 149 -40.64 -37.30 46.97
CA PHE A 149 -39.38 -36.57 46.85
C PHE A 149 -38.82 -36.69 45.43
N ALA A 150 -38.57 -35.55 44.78
CA ALA A 150 -37.90 -35.48 43.50
C ALA A 150 -36.61 -34.66 43.60
N LEU A 151 -35.64 -34.96 42.74
CA LEU A 151 -34.37 -34.26 42.69
C LEU A 151 -34.27 -33.48 41.38
N TYR A 152 -34.04 -32.18 41.46
CA TYR A 152 -33.63 -31.38 40.31
C TYR A 152 -32.11 -31.46 40.17
N VAL A 153 -31.64 -31.85 38.99
CA VAL A 153 -30.21 -32.08 38.75
C VAL A 153 -29.60 -30.80 38.20
N ASP A 154 -28.89 -30.07 39.06
CA ASP A 154 -28.21 -28.82 38.76
C ASP A 154 -26.68 -28.94 38.76
N LEU A 155 -26.16 -30.14 39.06
CA LEU A 155 -24.73 -30.49 39.05
C LEU A 155 -24.53 -31.93 38.54
N PRO A 156 -23.33 -32.27 38.02
CA PRO A 156 -23.01 -33.64 37.65
C PRO A 156 -23.20 -34.64 38.80
N LEU A 157 -23.96 -35.68 38.50
CA LEU A 157 -24.60 -36.59 39.44
C LEU A 157 -24.39 -38.04 38.97
N LYS A 158 -23.94 -38.91 39.89
CA LYS A 158 -23.96 -40.37 39.70
C LYS A 158 -24.92 -41.04 40.67
N VAL A 159 -26.00 -41.61 40.16
CA VAL A 159 -27.01 -42.30 40.98
C VAL A 159 -26.51 -43.71 41.32
N THR A 160 -26.24 -43.98 42.59
CA THR A 160 -25.68 -45.27 43.04
C THR A 160 -26.77 -46.25 43.50
N SER A 161 -27.92 -45.75 43.94
CA SER A 161 -29.15 -46.51 44.18
C SER A 161 -30.35 -45.56 44.26
N GLY A 162 -31.57 -46.08 44.31
CA GLY A 162 -32.76 -45.22 44.57
C GLY A 162 -32.71 -44.46 45.91
N LEU A 163 -31.80 -44.83 46.82
CA LEU A 163 -31.63 -44.25 48.15
C LEU A 163 -30.41 -43.31 48.26
N SER A 164 -29.53 -43.29 47.25
CA SER A 164 -28.24 -42.57 47.36
C SER A 164 -27.66 -42.20 46.01
N PHE A 165 -26.97 -41.07 45.98
CA PHE A 165 -26.28 -40.56 44.80
C PHE A 165 -25.01 -39.81 45.19
N THR A 166 -24.14 -39.57 44.21
CA THR A 166 -22.88 -38.84 44.40
C THR A 166 -22.90 -37.59 43.53
N VAL A 167 -22.73 -36.42 44.14
CA VAL A 167 -22.60 -35.14 43.41
C VAL A 167 -21.12 -34.83 43.22
N THR A 168 -20.73 -34.44 42.01
CA THR A 168 -19.33 -34.14 41.66
C THR A 168 -19.19 -32.75 41.07
N ASP A 169 -18.25 -31.97 41.62
CA ASP A 169 -18.01 -30.58 41.24
C ASP A 169 -16.88 -30.47 40.20
N GLY A 170 -16.97 -31.20 39.09
CA GLY A 170 -16.03 -31.05 37.97
C GLY A 170 -14.54 -31.39 38.24
N GLY A 171 -14.22 -32.20 39.26
CA GLY A 171 -12.83 -32.63 39.52
C GLY A 171 -12.50 -32.99 40.98
N SER A 172 -13.39 -32.66 41.92
CA SER A 172 -13.28 -32.98 43.35
C SER A 172 -13.72 -34.41 43.70
N ALA A 173 -13.29 -34.96 44.84
CA ALA A 173 -13.84 -36.21 45.38
C ALA A 173 -15.35 -36.01 45.65
N GLY A 174 -16.20 -36.71 44.91
CA GLY A 174 -17.65 -36.52 44.95
C GLY A 174 -18.24 -36.69 46.35
N THR A 175 -19.20 -35.85 46.70
CA THR A 175 -19.91 -35.92 47.97
C THR A 175 -21.01 -36.96 47.86
N GLN A 176 -20.92 -38.04 48.64
CA GLN A 176 -21.97 -39.05 48.70
C GLN A 176 -23.15 -38.52 49.52
N VAL A 177 -24.32 -38.53 48.91
CA VAL A 177 -25.59 -38.10 49.48
C VAL A 177 -26.48 -39.33 49.66
N SER A 178 -27.03 -39.50 50.86
CA SER A 178 -27.98 -40.58 51.17
C SER A 178 -29.29 -39.99 51.65
N LEU A 179 -30.40 -40.50 51.13
CA LEU A 179 -31.74 -40.11 51.55
C LEU A 179 -32.03 -40.65 52.96
N PRO A 180 -32.55 -39.84 53.89
CA PRO A 180 -32.87 -40.29 55.25
C PRO A 180 -34.01 -41.33 55.27
N ASP A 181 -34.02 -42.16 56.33
CA ASP A 181 -35.07 -43.14 56.65
C ASP A 181 -35.47 -44.15 55.54
N GLY A 182 -34.57 -44.44 54.60
CA GLY A 182 -34.84 -45.41 53.52
C GLY A 182 -35.81 -44.89 52.46
N ARG A 183 -35.96 -43.57 52.36
CA ARG A 183 -36.74 -42.87 51.33
C ARG A 183 -36.08 -43.04 49.96
N VAL A 184 -36.88 -43.22 48.91
CA VAL A 184 -36.41 -43.38 47.52
C VAL A 184 -36.70 -42.09 46.77
N CYS A 185 -35.77 -41.64 45.92
CA CYS A 185 -36.03 -40.54 44.99
C CYS A 185 -37.06 -40.99 43.94
N ASN A 186 -38.20 -40.32 43.88
CA ASN A 186 -39.31 -40.66 43.00
C ASN A 186 -39.09 -40.23 41.55
N ALA A 187 -38.35 -39.14 41.34
CA ALA A 187 -37.98 -38.64 40.02
C ALA A 187 -36.62 -37.92 40.05
N PHE A 188 -35.81 -38.13 39.03
CA PHE A 188 -34.63 -37.31 38.73
C PHE A 188 -35.00 -36.39 37.57
N ARG A 189 -34.96 -35.08 37.76
CA ARG A 189 -35.44 -34.07 36.82
C ARG A 189 -34.24 -33.27 36.28
N LEU A 190 -33.98 -33.37 35.00
CA LEU A 190 -32.91 -32.66 34.29
C LEU A 190 -33.52 -31.59 33.37
N GLY A 191 -33.32 -30.32 33.70
CA GLY A 191 -33.85 -29.20 32.91
C GLY A 191 -32.92 -27.99 32.96
N THR A 192 -33.04 -27.12 31.95
CA THR A 192 -32.06 -26.05 31.74
C THR A 192 -32.11 -24.93 32.78
N CYS A 193 -30.94 -24.53 33.28
CA CYS A 193 -30.74 -23.26 33.99
C CYS A 193 -29.61 -22.47 33.29
N LEU A 194 -29.98 -21.57 32.37
CA LEU A 194 -29.06 -20.86 31.46
C LEU A 194 -28.04 -19.93 32.16
N GLU A 195 -28.08 -19.77 33.48
CA GLU A 195 -27.30 -18.78 34.23
C GLU A 195 -26.02 -19.34 34.91
N ARG A 196 -25.79 -20.66 34.92
CA ARG A 196 -24.81 -21.28 35.86
C ARG A 196 -23.53 -21.88 35.26
N GLY A 197 -23.37 -21.93 33.93
CA GLY A 197 -22.08 -22.25 33.28
C GLY A 197 -21.50 -23.66 33.50
N VAL A 198 -22.25 -24.60 34.08
CA VAL A 198 -21.87 -26.02 34.24
C VAL A 198 -23.03 -26.89 33.77
N ASN A 199 -22.80 -27.76 32.77
CA ASN A 199 -23.83 -28.69 32.29
C ASN A 199 -24.09 -29.79 33.33
N ALA A 200 -25.34 -29.99 33.71
CA ALA A 200 -25.74 -31.07 34.59
C ALA A 200 -25.72 -32.42 33.85
N VAL A 201 -25.17 -33.45 34.49
CA VAL A 201 -25.04 -34.80 33.92
C VAL A 201 -25.60 -35.82 34.90
N VAL A 202 -26.43 -36.76 34.42
CA VAL A 202 -26.93 -37.87 35.24
C VAL A 202 -26.33 -39.18 34.74
N GLU A 203 -25.49 -39.84 35.54
CA GLU A 203 -24.95 -41.18 35.27
C GLU A 203 -25.69 -42.24 36.11
N ASN A 204 -26.16 -43.32 35.48
CA ASN A 204 -26.82 -44.43 36.16
C ASN A 204 -25.80 -45.48 36.66
N GLY A 205 -25.48 -45.45 37.94
CA GLY A 205 -24.65 -46.44 38.64
C GLY A 205 -25.42 -47.52 39.43
N THR A 206 -26.75 -47.61 39.29
CA THR A 206 -27.62 -48.40 40.20
C THR A 206 -27.64 -49.91 39.94
N GLY A 207 -27.11 -50.36 38.80
CA GLY A 207 -27.17 -51.77 38.37
C GLY A 207 -28.52 -52.19 37.75
N SER A 208 -29.48 -51.29 37.67
CA SER A 208 -30.79 -51.45 37.03
C SER A 208 -31.13 -50.21 36.19
N ASP A 209 -32.20 -50.26 35.40
CA ASP A 209 -32.64 -49.09 34.61
C ASP A 209 -33.09 -47.94 35.53
N LEU A 210 -32.73 -46.72 35.15
CA LEU A 210 -33.04 -45.48 35.85
C LEU A 210 -33.89 -44.59 34.96
N SER A 211 -35.07 -44.22 35.45
CA SER A 211 -35.91 -43.21 34.79
C SER A 211 -35.43 -41.80 35.18
N VAL A 212 -35.08 -41.01 34.17
CA VAL A 212 -34.75 -39.59 34.30
C VAL A 212 -35.76 -38.80 33.51
N LEU A 213 -36.44 -37.89 34.19
CA LEU A 213 -37.31 -36.92 33.56
C LEU A 213 -36.45 -35.78 33.02
N TYR A 214 -36.65 -35.39 31.77
CA TYR A 214 -35.94 -34.27 31.16
C TYR A 214 -36.90 -33.27 30.52
N ARG A 215 -36.45 -32.02 30.42
CA ARG A 215 -37.17 -30.94 29.75
C ARG A 215 -36.19 -29.93 29.16
N SER A 216 -36.35 -29.62 27.87
CA SER A 216 -35.59 -28.56 27.21
C SER A 216 -36.19 -27.18 27.53
N ALA A 217 -35.34 -26.15 27.73
CA ALA A 217 -35.80 -24.76 27.81
C ALA A 217 -36.38 -24.28 26.47
N PHE A 218 -36.02 -24.95 25.38
CA PHE A 218 -36.56 -24.75 24.05
C PHE A 218 -37.80 -25.65 23.82
N SER A 219 -38.63 -25.92 24.85
CA SER A 219 -39.94 -26.59 24.71
C SER A 219 -41.10 -25.72 25.22
N LEU A 220 -42.23 -25.65 24.49
CA LEU A 220 -43.46 -24.87 24.80
C LEU A 220 -44.37 -25.76 25.65
N SER A 221 -44.07 -27.06 25.70
CA SER A 221 -44.67 -27.98 26.62
C SER A 221 -43.93 -27.88 27.95
N ASP A 222 -44.65 -27.51 29.00
CA ASP A 222 -44.16 -27.62 30.39
C ASP A 222 -44.06 -29.08 30.85
N GLU A 223 -44.37 -30.07 30.00
CA GLU A 223 -44.35 -31.48 30.34
C GLU A 223 -42.93 -32.06 30.44
N TRP A 224 -42.68 -32.75 31.56
CA TRP A 224 -41.49 -33.58 31.76
C TRP A 224 -41.57 -34.87 30.94
N ARG A 225 -40.48 -35.19 30.22
CA ARG A 225 -40.39 -36.41 29.40
C ARG A 225 -39.49 -37.44 30.01
N GLU A 226 -39.85 -38.71 29.89
CA GLU A 226 -39.07 -39.80 30.45
C GLU A 226 -37.96 -40.27 29.48
N CYS A 227 -36.73 -40.31 29.98
CA CYS A 227 -35.59 -41.00 29.38
C CYS A 227 -35.16 -42.14 30.31
N VAL A 228 -35.13 -43.37 29.79
CA VAL A 228 -34.70 -44.55 30.55
C VAL A 228 -33.23 -44.82 30.29
N LEU A 229 -32.39 -44.66 31.30
CA LEU A 229 -30.96 -44.94 31.25
C LEU A 229 -30.68 -46.36 31.74
N ALA A 230 -30.07 -47.19 30.90
CA ALA A 230 -29.54 -48.48 31.34
C ALA A 230 -28.34 -48.30 32.28
N SER A 231 -27.99 -49.33 33.05
CA SER A 231 -26.83 -49.26 33.94
C SER A 231 -25.55 -48.93 33.18
N GLY A 232 -24.84 -47.89 33.63
CA GLY A 232 -23.61 -47.37 33.03
C GLY A 232 -23.84 -46.31 31.94
N GLN A 233 -25.09 -46.03 31.56
CA GLN A 233 -25.40 -44.91 30.67
C GLN A 233 -25.46 -43.59 31.44
N ARG A 234 -25.33 -42.50 30.70
CA ARG A 234 -25.54 -41.14 31.19
C ARG A 234 -26.45 -40.37 30.25
N ILE A 235 -27.02 -39.28 30.75
CA ILE A 235 -27.62 -38.20 29.98
C ILE A 235 -26.96 -36.89 30.39
N ASP A 236 -26.71 -36.04 29.41
CA ASP A 236 -26.10 -34.72 29.57
C ASP A 236 -27.14 -33.65 29.22
N GLU A 237 -27.18 -32.57 30.00
CA GLU A 237 -28.04 -31.42 29.74
C GLU A 237 -27.76 -30.78 28.37
N ALA A 238 -26.53 -30.84 27.85
CA ALA A 238 -26.23 -30.33 26.52
C ALA A 238 -26.94 -31.12 25.41
N TRP A 239 -27.21 -32.41 25.63
CA TRP A 239 -27.79 -33.30 24.61
C TRP A 239 -29.30 -33.11 24.41
N ILE A 240 -29.96 -32.43 25.33
CA ILE A 240 -31.40 -32.11 25.24
C ILE A 240 -31.66 -30.73 24.61
N GLN A 241 -30.60 -29.99 24.25
CA GLN A 241 -30.68 -28.69 23.58
C GLN A 241 -30.55 -28.85 22.06
N PRO A 242 -31.21 -28.00 21.24
CA PRO A 242 -31.13 -28.06 19.79
C PRO A 242 -29.82 -27.48 19.23
N PHE A 243 -28.68 -27.70 19.89
CA PHE A 243 -27.36 -27.26 19.43
C PHE A 243 -26.54 -28.47 18.98
N LEU A 244 -25.88 -28.34 17.83
CA LEU A 244 -25.02 -29.40 17.31
C LEU A 244 -23.66 -29.32 18.01
N THR A 245 -23.28 -30.32 18.80
CA THR A 245 -21.97 -30.32 19.48
C THR A 245 -20.95 -31.26 18.84
N GLU A 246 -21.40 -32.24 18.05
CA GLU A 246 -20.54 -33.10 17.25
C GLU A 246 -21.27 -33.69 16.04
N PHE A 247 -20.52 -33.95 14.97
CA PHE A 247 -21.00 -34.68 13.79
C PHE A 247 -19.87 -35.47 13.13
N SER A 248 -20.18 -36.22 12.08
CA SER A 248 -19.16 -36.87 11.25
C SER A 248 -19.37 -36.62 9.76
N TYR A 249 -18.31 -36.67 8.97
CA TYR A 249 -18.38 -36.54 7.52
C TYR A 249 -17.52 -37.56 6.78
N ALA A 250 -17.86 -37.86 5.52
CA ALA A 250 -17.08 -38.73 4.64
C ALA A 250 -17.02 -38.15 3.21
N VAL A 251 -15.84 -38.21 2.58
CA VAL A 251 -15.62 -37.76 1.20
C VAL A 251 -15.66 -38.94 0.23
N ASN A 252 -16.49 -38.85 -0.82
CA ASN A 252 -16.70 -39.87 -1.85
C ASN A 252 -17.01 -41.27 -1.30
N GLY A 253 -17.72 -41.35 -0.16
CA GLY A 253 -18.02 -42.61 0.52
C GLY A 253 -16.80 -43.29 1.19
N GLY A 254 -15.74 -42.52 1.45
CA GLY A 254 -14.54 -42.96 2.15
C GLY A 254 -14.71 -43.14 3.66
N SER A 255 -13.62 -43.06 4.41
CA SER A 255 -13.65 -43.16 5.87
C SER A 255 -14.35 -41.96 6.49
N SER A 256 -15.18 -42.22 7.52
CA SER A 256 -15.84 -41.17 8.30
C SER A 256 -14.85 -40.51 9.26
N VAL A 257 -14.93 -39.17 9.34
CA VAL A 257 -14.12 -38.30 10.20
C VAL A 257 -15.06 -37.55 11.13
N SER A 258 -14.79 -37.60 12.44
CA SER A 258 -15.58 -36.90 13.46
C SER A 258 -15.10 -35.46 13.65
N VAL A 259 -16.05 -34.55 13.82
CA VAL A 259 -15.85 -33.12 14.11
C VAL A 259 -16.62 -32.79 15.39
N ALA A 260 -15.93 -32.19 16.36
CA ALA A 260 -16.52 -31.69 17.58
C ALA A 260 -16.54 -30.16 17.54
N ALA A 261 -17.58 -29.54 18.12
CA ALA A 261 -17.66 -28.10 18.28
C ALA A 261 -16.59 -27.58 19.24
N GLU A 262 -16.10 -26.37 19.00
CA GLU A 262 -15.18 -25.69 19.92
C GLU A 262 -15.92 -25.06 21.11
N GLU A 263 -17.20 -24.70 20.90
CA GLU A 263 -18.11 -24.16 21.91
C GLU A 263 -19.44 -24.93 21.90
N ASP A 264 -20.08 -25.07 23.07
CA ASP A 264 -21.34 -25.82 23.24
C ASP A 264 -22.54 -25.21 22.47
N THR A 265 -22.40 -23.99 21.94
CA THR A 265 -23.44 -23.23 21.22
C THR A 265 -23.06 -22.90 19.77
N GLN A 266 -22.04 -23.55 19.19
CA GLN A 266 -21.58 -23.25 17.84
C GLN A 266 -22.65 -23.58 16.78
N THR A 267 -23.01 -22.57 15.97
CA THR A 267 -23.99 -22.72 14.88
C THR A 267 -23.33 -22.91 13.51
N ASP A 268 -22.10 -22.44 13.31
CA ASP A 268 -21.39 -22.51 12.03
C ASP A 268 -20.08 -23.29 12.16
N PHE A 269 -19.92 -24.32 11.34
CA PHE A 269 -18.76 -25.19 11.29
C PHE A 269 -18.01 -24.99 9.98
N THR A 270 -16.68 -24.88 10.05
CA THR A 270 -15.82 -24.92 8.86
C THR A 270 -14.90 -26.13 8.93
N VAL A 271 -14.90 -26.93 7.86
CA VAL A 271 -14.14 -28.18 7.74
C VAL A 271 -13.22 -28.08 6.54
N GLU A 272 -11.92 -28.03 6.79
CA GLU A 272 -10.91 -28.07 5.75
C GLU A 272 -10.59 -29.51 5.33
N LEU A 273 -10.79 -29.82 4.05
CA LEU A 273 -10.55 -31.11 3.43
C LEU A 273 -9.08 -31.22 2.97
N PRO A 274 -8.48 -32.42 2.99
CA PRO A 274 -7.08 -32.59 2.62
C PRO A 274 -6.73 -32.06 1.22
N ALA A 275 -5.53 -31.49 1.06
CA ALA A 275 -5.00 -31.05 -0.22
C ALA A 275 -4.98 -32.20 -1.24
N GLY A 276 -5.49 -31.95 -2.45
CA GLY A 276 -5.68 -32.97 -3.49
C GLY A 276 -7.03 -33.67 -3.47
N THR A 277 -7.95 -33.30 -2.58
CA THR A 277 -9.36 -33.70 -2.69
C THR A 277 -9.95 -33.17 -4.00
N PRO A 278 -10.62 -34.00 -4.83
CA PRO A 278 -11.25 -33.52 -6.06
C PRO A 278 -12.22 -32.38 -5.78
N LEU A 279 -12.15 -31.31 -6.58
CA LEU A 279 -12.95 -30.10 -6.38
C LEU A 279 -14.46 -30.32 -6.62
N ASP A 280 -14.83 -31.49 -7.13
CA ASP A 280 -16.19 -31.97 -7.37
C ASP A 280 -16.58 -33.17 -6.47
N ALA A 281 -15.81 -33.44 -5.41
CA ALA A 281 -16.06 -34.58 -4.53
C ALA A 281 -17.42 -34.49 -3.82
N GLN A 282 -18.05 -35.63 -3.55
CA GLN A 282 -19.26 -35.72 -2.74
C GLN A 282 -18.90 -35.80 -1.27
N VAL A 283 -19.42 -34.92 -0.43
CA VAL A 283 -19.26 -34.95 1.02
C VAL A 283 -20.59 -35.32 1.66
N THR A 284 -20.59 -36.38 2.47
CA THR A 284 -21.76 -36.80 3.25
C THR A 284 -21.52 -36.46 4.72
N VAL A 285 -22.42 -35.68 5.31
CA VAL A 285 -22.48 -35.37 6.75
C VAL A 285 -23.50 -36.30 7.40
N ASP A 286 -23.13 -36.88 8.54
CA ASP A 286 -23.96 -37.81 9.34
C ASP A 286 -23.98 -37.39 10.80
N LEU A 287 -25.18 -37.08 11.30
CA LEU A 287 -25.45 -36.65 12.67
C LEU A 287 -25.88 -37.83 13.57
N SER A 288 -25.98 -39.06 13.06
CA SER A 288 -26.53 -40.20 13.81
C SER A 288 -25.72 -40.56 15.05
N ALA A 289 -24.44 -40.19 15.09
CA ALA A 289 -23.56 -40.39 16.23
C ALA A 289 -23.72 -39.33 17.33
N PHE A 290 -24.33 -38.17 17.02
CA PHE A 290 -24.56 -37.10 17.99
C PHE A 290 -25.43 -37.62 19.14
N PRO A 291 -24.98 -37.56 20.41
CA PRO A 291 -25.64 -38.21 21.54
C PRO A 291 -27.11 -37.80 21.73
N GLY A 292 -27.44 -36.54 21.46
CA GLY A 292 -28.83 -36.05 21.52
C GLY A 292 -29.74 -36.74 20.49
N ILE A 293 -29.28 -36.91 19.25
CA ILE A 293 -30.01 -37.62 18.20
C ILE A 293 -30.05 -39.13 18.49
N ALA A 294 -28.91 -39.71 18.89
CA ALA A 294 -28.80 -41.15 19.16
C ALA A 294 -29.70 -41.60 20.32
N MET A 295 -29.89 -40.75 21.33
CA MET A 295 -30.79 -40.99 22.46
C MET A 295 -32.25 -40.56 22.19
N GLY A 296 -32.54 -39.97 21.02
CA GLY A 296 -33.87 -39.48 20.65
C GLY A 296 -34.35 -38.30 21.49
N LEU A 297 -33.42 -37.48 21.99
CA LEU A 297 -33.69 -36.29 22.79
C LEU A 297 -33.93 -35.06 21.89
N VAL A 298 -33.29 -35.04 20.72
CA VAL A 298 -33.46 -34.04 19.66
C VAL A 298 -33.62 -34.72 18.29
N GLU A 299 -34.30 -34.04 17.38
CA GLU A 299 -34.60 -34.48 16.02
C GLU A 299 -33.95 -33.53 15.00
N SER A 300 -33.40 -34.08 13.92
CA SER A 300 -32.87 -33.31 12.79
C SER A 300 -33.93 -33.12 11.69
N SER A 301 -33.82 -32.01 10.95
CA SER A 301 -34.59 -31.79 9.72
C SER A 301 -34.14 -32.67 8.55
N TRP A 302 -33.00 -33.35 8.64
CA TRP A 302 -32.47 -34.21 7.58
C TRP A 302 -33.08 -35.62 7.59
N GLU A 303 -33.39 -36.14 6.41
CA GLU A 303 -33.86 -37.52 6.26
C GLU A 303 -32.74 -38.50 6.66
N ASN A 304 -33.02 -39.40 7.60
CA ASN A 304 -32.04 -40.33 8.18
C ASN A 304 -30.85 -39.66 8.89
N ASN A 305 -31.00 -38.41 9.35
CA ASN A 305 -29.95 -37.64 10.05
C ASN A 305 -28.67 -37.41 9.23
N ALA A 306 -28.75 -37.51 7.90
CA ALA A 306 -27.60 -37.33 7.01
C ALA A 306 -27.94 -36.45 5.81
N ALA A 307 -26.96 -35.69 5.34
CA ALA A 307 -27.06 -34.87 4.15
C ALA A 307 -25.81 -35.04 3.29
N THR A 308 -25.98 -35.08 1.97
CA THR A 308 -24.86 -35.19 1.03
C THR A 308 -24.86 -33.99 0.10
N VAL A 309 -23.68 -33.39 -0.07
CA VAL A 309 -23.46 -32.21 -0.92
C VAL A 309 -22.26 -32.47 -1.82
N ALA A 310 -22.33 -32.04 -3.08
CA ALA A 310 -21.17 -32.03 -3.97
C ALA A 310 -20.35 -30.77 -3.69
N LEU A 311 -19.03 -30.90 -3.65
CA LEU A 311 -18.14 -29.75 -3.74
C LEU A 311 -18.35 -29.07 -5.09
N GLU A 312 -18.48 -27.76 -5.07
CA GLU A 312 -18.43 -26.89 -6.23
C GLU A 312 -17.12 -26.10 -6.14
N ASN A 313 -16.15 -26.45 -6.99
CA ASN A 313 -14.79 -25.89 -6.95
C ASN A 313 -14.05 -26.03 -5.61
N GLY A 314 -14.26 -27.14 -4.91
CA GLY A 314 -13.60 -27.43 -3.64
C GLY A 314 -14.30 -26.83 -2.44
N GLU A 315 -15.46 -26.18 -2.61
CA GLU A 315 -16.27 -25.71 -1.51
C GLU A 315 -17.68 -26.29 -1.53
N ALA A 316 -18.28 -26.50 -0.36
CA ALA A 316 -19.70 -26.77 -0.24
C ALA A 316 -20.21 -26.35 1.13
N THR A 317 -21.47 -25.92 1.23
CA THR A 317 -22.12 -25.68 2.52
C THR A 317 -23.37 -26.52 2.63
N VAL A 318 -23.56 -27.18 3.76
CA VAL A 318 -24.80 -27.88 4.10
C VAL A 318 -25.42 -27.24 5.33
N GLN A 319 -26.73 -27.01 5.28
CA GLN A 319 -27.49 -26.40 6.37
C GLN A 319 -28.50 -27.39 6.94
N GLY A 320 -28.69 -27.36 8.25
CA GLY A 320 -29.63 -28.22 8.95
C GLY A 320 -30.30 -27.50 10.11
N VAL A 321 -31.34 -28.13 10.65
CA VAL A 321 -32.08 -27.63 11.79
C VAL A 321 -32.24 -28.77 12.80
N LEU A 322 -31.99 -28.47 14.07
CA LEU A 322 -32.30 -29.34 15.20
C LEU A 322 -33.51 -28.81 15.98
N GLN A 323 -34.33 -29.72 16.48
CA GLN A 323 -35.46 -29.41 17.36
C GLN A 323 -35.53 -30.42 18.52
N PRO A 324 -36.04 -30.04 19.71
CA PRO A 324 -36.31 -31.00 20.77
C PRO A 324 -37.34 -32.06 20.34
N ALA A 325 -37.14 -33.30 20.79
CA ALA A 325 -38.00 -34.41 20.41
C ALA A 325 -39.48 -34.13 20.74
N GLY A 326 -40.39 -34.56 19.88
CA GLY A 326 -41.86 -34.50 20.05
C GLY A 326 -42.51 -33.11 20.01
N GLY A 327 -41.90 -32.15 19.31
CA GLY A 327 -42.61 -31.14 18.53
C GLY A 327 -43.37 -30.04 19.27
N GLY A 328 -42.86 -28.82 19.11
CA GLY A 328 -43.60 -27.55 19.24
C GLY A 328 -42.86 -26.53 20.09
N ILE A 329 -42.12 -25.57 19.47
CA ILE A 329 -41.75 -24.21 19.98
C ILE A 329 -41.30 -23.15 18.95
N GLU A 330 -41.08 -21.93 19.48
CA GLU A 330 -40.66 -20.61 18.95
C GLU A 330 -39.24 -20.47 18.32
N GLU A 331 -38.22 -21.27 18.69
CA GLU A 331 -36.85 -21.14 18.16
C GLU A 331 -36.27 -22.48 17.70
N LEU A 332 -35.85 -22.53 16.44
CA LEU A 332 -35.20 -23.67 15.79
C LEU A 332 -33.69 -23.51 15.84
N GLY A 333 -32.96 -24.54 16.26
CA GLY A 333 -31.49 -24.54 16.25
C GLY A 333 -30.95 -24.76 14.85
N SER A 334 -30.79 -23.68 14.07
CA SER A 334 -30.17 -23.75 12.75
C SER A 334 -28.66 -23.90 12.87
N PHE A 335 -28.06 -24.77 12.06
CA PHE A 335 -26.62 -24.89 11.93
C PHE A 335 -26.19 -24.96 10.46
N SER A 336 -24.95 -24.57 10.19
CA SER A 336 -24.30 -24.70 8.87
C SER A 336 -22.95 -25.40 8.99
N VAL A 337 -22.61 -26.24 8.00
CA VAL A 337 -21.29 -26.87 7.88
C VAL A 337 -20.73 -26.54 6.50
N ARG A 338 -19.67 -25.74 6.45
CA ARG A 338 -18.91 -25.39 5.25
C ARG A 338 -17.69 -26.29 5.12
N PHE A 339 -17.51 -26.87 3.94
CA PHE A 339 -16.34 -27.62 3.52
C PHE A 339 -15.51 -26.79 2.56
N THR A 340 -14.17 -26.81 2.71
CA THR A 340 -13.22 -26.17 1.80
C THR A 340 -12.03 -27.10 1.54
N VAL A 341 -11.52 -27.21 0.31
CA VAL A 341 -10.32 -28.01 0.03
C VAL A 341 -9.07 -27.19 0.31
N ALA A 342 -8.15 -27.71 1.13
CA ALA A 342 -6.88 -27.07 1.45
C ALA A 342 -6.07 -26.73 0.19
N GLU A 343 -5.60 -25.49 0.08
CA GLU A 343 -4.83 -25.01 -1.07
C GLU A 343 -3.48 -25.73 -1.21
N SER A 344 -3.13 -26.05 -2.46
CA SER A 344 -1.79 -26.51 -2.81
C SER A 344 -0.83 -25.33 -2.78
N ALA A 345 0.29 -25.44 -2.06
CA ALA A 345 1.32 -24.39 -1.92
C ALA A 345 2.09 -24.04 -3.22
N GLU A 346 1.63 -24.46 -4.39
CA GLU A 346 2.25 -24.17 -5.69
C GLU A 346 1.24 -23.51 -6.64
N ALA A 347 1.48 -22.21 -6.90
CA ALA A 347 0.79 -21.26 -7.80
C ALA A 347 -0.62 -20.77 -7.38
N ALA A 348 -0.76 -19.46 -7.15
CA ALA A 348 -2.06 -18.81 -6.97
C ALA A 348 -2.84 -18.84 -8.29
N SER A 349 -3.85 -19.70 -8.39
CA SER A 349 -4.75 -19.71 -9.54
C SER A 349 -5.44 -18.34 -9.67
N VAL A 350 -5.49 -17.81 -10.89
CA VAL A 350 -6.20 -16.57 -11.21
C VAL A 350 -7.30 -16.89 -12.20
N TRP A 351 -8.51 -16.45 -11.90
CA TRP A 351 -9.62 -16.53 -12.83
C TRP A 351 -9.75 -15.19 -13.56
N VAL A 352 -9.89 -15.26 -14.88
CA VAL A 352 -10.14 -14.09 -15.73
C VAL A 352 -11.27 -14.46 -16.70
N GLY A 353 -12.34 -13.67 -16.73
CA GLY A 353 -13.45 -13.88 -17.65
C GLY A 353 -14.12 -15.26 -17.50
N GLY A 354 -14.18 -15.81 -16.28
CA GLY A 354 -14.71 -17.14 -16.01
C GLY A 354 -13.78 -18.31 -16.36
N VAL A 355 -12.56 -18.05 -16.83
CA VAL A 355 -11.54 -19.06 -17.13
C VAL A 355 -10.49 -19.11 -16.03
N ARG A 356 -10.20 -20.30 -15.49
CA ARG A 356 -9.13 -20.52 -14.52
C ARG A 356 -7.79 -20.63 -15.22
N HIS A 357 -6.82 -19.83 -14.78
CA HIS A 357 -5.43 -19.87 -15.23
C HIS A 357 -4.53 -20.28 -14.06
N ASP A 358 -3.87 -21.43 -14.24
CA ASP A 358 -2.88 -21.98 -13.29
C ASP A 358 -1.44 -21.76 -13.78
N ALA A 359 -1.27 -21.10 -14.92
CA ALA A 359 0.01 -20.81 -15.56
C ALA A 359 -0.06 -19.45 -16.31
N PRO A 360 1.09 -18.80 -16.58
CA PRO A 360 1.13 -17.59 -17.39
C PRO A 360 0.42 -17.77 -18.74
N PHE A 361 -0.30 -16.74 -19.18
CA PHE A 361 -0.94 -16.70 -20.49
C PHE A 361 -0.97 -15.26 -21.02
N GLU A 362 -1.24 -15.12 -22.32
CA GLU A 362 -1.39 -13.83 -22.99
C GLU A 362 -2.43 -13.99 -24.11
N GLU A 363 -3.58 -13.32 -23.98
CA GLU A 363 -4.70 -13.37 -24.93
C GLU A 363 -5.58 -12.12 -24.81
N ASP A 364 -6.07 -11.59 -25.94
CA ASP A 364 -7.05 -10.49 -26.01
C ASP A 364 -6.74 -9.25 -25.14
N GLY A 365 -5.47 -8.84 -25.13
CA GLY A 365 -5.00 -7.67 -24.35
C GLY A 365 -4.79 -7.95 -22.86
N VAL A 366 -4.97 -9.20 -22.42
CA VAL A 366 -4.74 -9.66 -21.06
C VAL A 366 -3.48 -10.53 -21.01
N LYS A 367 -2.55 -10.19 -20.13
CA LYS A 367 -1.35 -10.99 -19.87
C LYS A 367 -1.23 -11.33 -18.40
N LEU A 368 -1.25 -12.62 -18.06
CA LEU A 368 -0.96 -13.09 -16.71
C LEU A 368 0.49 -13.54 -16.61
N THR A 369 1.20 -12.97 -15.64
CA THR A 369 2.55 -13.39 -15.22
C THR A 369 2.57 -13.61 -13.72
N TYR A 370 3.65 -14.20 -13.21
CA TYR A 370 3.84 -14.40 -11.77
C TYR A 370 5.18 -13.78 -11.37
N GLU A 371 5.14 -12.64 -10.70
CA GLU A 371 6.31 -11.96 -10.16
C GLU A 371 6.49 -12.36 -8.69
N ASN A 372 7.59 -13.02 -8.35
CA ASN A 372 7.86 -13.51 -6.99
C ASN A 372 6.70 -14.34 -6.38
N GLY A 373 5.93 -15.04 -7.22
CA GLY A 373 4.77 -15.84 -6.81
C GLY A 373 3.45 -15.05 -6.67
N THR A 374 3.48 -13.72 -6.81
CA THR A 374 2.25 -12.91 -6.89
C THR A 374 1.79 -12.80 -8.34
N PRO A 375 0.53 -13.16 -8.65
CA PRO A 375 0.00 -12.98 -9.99
C PRO A 375 -0.06 -11.50 -10.37
N THR A 376 0.50 -11.18 -11.53
CA THR A 376 0.45 -9.85 -12.16
C THR A 376 -0.30 -9.95 -13.47
N LEU A 377 -1.46 -9.29 -13.53
CA LEU A 377 -2.33 -9.21 -14.70
C LEU A 377 -2.10 -7.88 -15.41
N THR A 378 -1.39 -7.90 -16.54
CA THR A 378 -1.23 -6.72 -17.40
C THR A 378 -2.44 -6.59 -18.33
N LEU A 379 -3.06 -5.41 -18.38
CA LEU A 379 -4.19 -5.06 -19.23
C LEU A 379 -3.76 -3.95 -20.21
N ASP A 380 -3.87 -4.24 -21.51
CA ASP A 380 -3.58 -3.31 -22.61
C ASP A 380 -4.66 -3.48 -23.69
N GLY A 381 -5.60 -2.51 -23.75
CA GLY A 381 -6.77 -2.61 -24.61
C GLY A 381 -7.70 -3.80 -24.33
N ALA A 382 -7.65 -4.37 -23.10
CA ALA A 382 -8.41 -5.55 -22.73
C ALA A 382 -9.91 -5.25 -22.54
N SER A 383 -10.77 -6.20 -22.92
CA SER A 383 -12.21 -6.13 -22.67
C SER A 383 -12.70 -7.42 -22.00
N ILE A 384 -13.13 -7.33 -20.74
CA ILE A 384 -13.60 -8.46 -19.94
C ILE A 384 -15.08 -8.25 -19.62
N ASP A 385 -15.97 -9.06 -20.18
CA ASP A 385 -17.43 -8.90 -20.09
C ASP A 385 -18.15 -10.09 -19.42
N GLN A 386 -17.42 -11.16 -19.09
CA GLN A 386 -17.96 -12.33 -18.40
C GLN A 386 -17.53 -12.37 -16.94
N ALA A 387 -18.51 -12.40 -16.04
CA ALA A 387 -18.30 -12.78 -14.66
C ALA A 387 -18.68 -14.26 -14.46
N GLY A 388 -17.83 -15.01 -13.75
CA GLY A 388 -18.14 -16.37 -13.31
C GLY A 388 -17.86 -17.51 -14.28
N GLY A 389 -17.46 -18.64 -13.68
CA GLY A 389 -17.45 -20.00 -14.20
C GLY A 389 -18.05 -20.94 -13.14
N ALA A 390 -18.39 -22.18 -13.48
CA ALA A 390 -19.07 -23.10 -12.55
C ALA A 390 -18.24 -23.32 -11.26
N GLY A 391 -18.82 -23.04 -10.09
CA GLY A 391 -18.19 -23.12 -8.75
C GLY A 391 -17.75 -21.77 -8.15
N SER A 392 -18.68 -20.81 -8.17
CA SER A 392 -18.82 -19.61 -7.33
C SER A 392 -17.71 -18.55 -7.28
N THR A 393 -16.80 -18.45 -8.25
CA THR A 393 -16.03 -17.20 -8.39
C THR A 393 -16.90 -16.14 -9.06
N LYS A 394 -17.78 -15.51 -8.26
CA LYS A 394 -18.72 -14.43 -8.60
C LYS A 394 -18.02 -13.14 -9.08
N TYR A 395 -16.83 -13.19 -9.70
CA TYR A 395 -16.07 -12.01 -10.13
C TYR A 395 -15.48 -12.21 -11.51
N ALA A 396 -15.36 -11.13 -12.29
CA ALA A 396 -14.72 -11.16 -13.61
C ALA A 396 -13.21 -11.46 -13.51
N ILE A 397 -12.54 -10.96 -12.47
CA ILE A 397 -11.19 -11.32 -12.08
C ILE A 397 -11.22 -11.80 -10.63
N TYR A 398 -10.66 -12.98 -10.37
CA TYR A 398 -10.62 -13.56 -9.02
C TYR A 398 -9.28 -14.22 -8.73
N THR A 399 -8.73 -13.96 -7.54
CA THR A 399 -7.68 -14.79 -6.94
C THR A 399 -7.84 -14.84 -5.42
N ALA A 400 -7.46 -15.96 -4.80
CA ALA A 400 -7.53 -16.13 -3.35
C ALA A 400 -6.42 -15.39 -2.58
N GLY A 401 -5.35 -14.98 -3.26
CA GLY A 401 -4.20 -14.30 -2.66
C GLY A 401 -4.06 -12.83 -3.09
N ASN A 402 -2.81 -12.35 -3.07
CA ASN A 402 -2.47 -11.03 -3.58
C ASN A 402 -2.66 -10.96 -5.11
N LEU A 403 -3.03 -9.81 -5.63
CA LEU A 403 -3.16 -9.56 -7.06
C LEU A 403 -2.53 -8.23 -7.41
N ARG A 404 -1.72 -8.20 -8.46
CA ARG A 404 -1.31 -6.96 -9.11
C ARG A 404 -2.01 -6.84 -10.46
N ILE A 405 -2.62 -5.70 -10.74
CA ILE A 405 -3.15 -5.34 -12.04
C ILE A 405 -2.30 -4.20 -12.58
N GLN A 406 -1.68 -4.42 -13.74
CA GLN A 406 -0.84 -3.42 -14.40
C GLN A 406 -1.54 -2.92 -15.65
N ILE A 407 -1.86 -1.63 -15.73
CA ILE A 407 -2.55 -1.04 -16.89
C ILE A 407 -1.50 -0.36 -17.75
N GLN A 408 -1.47 -0.66 -19.05
CA GLN A 408 -0.52 -0.10 -20.02
C GLN A 408 -1.22 0.16 -21.35
N GLY A 409 -0.65 1.04 -22.17
CA GLY A 409 -1.10 1.23 -23.55
C GLY A 409 -2.54 1.75 -23.65
N GLU A 410 -3.40 1.00 -24.32
CA GLU A 410 -4.77 1.39 -24.63
C GLU A 410 -5.75 1.19 -23.44
N PRO A 411 -6.81 2.00 -23.33
CA PRO A 411 -7.82 1.87 -22.26
C PRO A 411 -8.44 0.48 -22.20
N SER A 412 -8.48 -0.11 -21.00
CA SER A 412 -9.07 -1.43 -20.75
C SER A 412 -10.42 -1.30 -20.04
N THR A 413 -11.32 -2.25 -20.27
CA THR A 413 -12.69 -2.24 -19.74
C THR A 413 -13.09 -3.56 -19.08
N ILE A 414 -13.78 -3.48 -17.94
CA ILE A 414 -14.49 -4.61 -17.33
C ILE A 414 -15.98 -4.26 -17.26
N THR A 415 -16.84 -5.11 -17.81
CA THR A 415 -18.30 -4.94 -17.76
C THR A 415 -18.93 -6.08 -17.00
N VAL A 416 -19.72 -5.75 -15.98
CA VAL A 416 -20.47 -6.72 -15.16
C VAL A 416 -21.95 -6.36 -15.26
N ASP A 417 -22.67 -7.10 -16.10
CA ASP A 417 -24.09 -6.94 -16.38
C ASP A 417 -24.74 -8.33 -16.43
N ASP A 418 -24.81 -9.00 -15.27
CA ASP A 418 -25.34 -10.37 -15.18
C ASP A 418 -26.61 -10.40 -14.32
N ALA A 419 -27.75 -10.59 -14.98
CA ALA A 419 -29.05 -10.71 -14.31
C ALA A 419 -29.26 -12.08 -13.62
N SER A 420 -28.39 -13.06 -13.88
CA SER A 420 -28.57 -14.44 -13.41
C SER A 420 -27.87 -14.74 -12.09
N GLN A 421 -26.90 -13.91 -11.68
CA GLN A 421 -26.10 -14.11 -10.48
C GLN A 421 -25.59 -12.79 -9.90
N VAL A 422 -25.36 -12.77 -8.60
CA VAL A 422 -24.64 -11.68 -7.94
C VAL A 422 -23.16 -11.77 -8.31
N ALA A 423 -22.65 -10.81 -9.08
CA ALA A 423 -21.25 -10.78 -9.50
C ALA A 423 -20.55 -9.46 -9.17
N GLY A 424 -19.22 -9.45 -9.05
CA GLY A 424 -18.36 -8.28 -8.97
C GLY A 424 -17.35 -8.25 -10.13
N ALA A 425 -16.53 -7.21 -10.19
CA ALA A 425 -15.50 -7.07 -11.20
C ALA A 425 -14.18 -7.70 -10.77
N ILE A 426 -13.66 -7.36 -9.59
CA ILE A 426 -12.33 -7.80 -9.13
C ILE A 426 -12.42 -8.31 -7.68
N TYR A 427 -11.87 -9.49 -7.43
CA TYR A 427 -11.65 -10.03 -6.10
C TYR A 427 -10.20 -10.47 -5.92
N ALA A 428 -9.58 -9.99 -4.84
CA ALA A 428 -8.30 -10.49 -4.34
C ALA A 428 -8.48 -10.87 -2.86
N GLY A 429 -8.20 -12.12 -2.48
CA GLY A 429 -8.28 -12.51 -1.07
C GLY A 429 -7.18 -11.88 -0.19
N GLY A 430 -6.13 -11.33 -0.80
CA GLY A 430 -5.07 -10.57 -0.14
C GLY A 430 -4.99 -9.11 -0.60
N ALA A 431 -3.77 -8.57 -0.75
CA ALA A 431 -3.53 -7.21 -1.21
C ALA A 431 -3.76 -7.06 -2.72
N LEU A 432 -4.44 -5.99 -3.12
CA LEU A 432 -4.70 -5.61 -4.50
C LEU A 432 -3.90 -4.35 -4.87
N ASP A 433 -2.93 -4.48 -5.77
CA ASP A 433 -2.20 -3.35 -6.35
C ASP A 433 -2.73 -3.06 -7.76
N ILE A 434 -3.31 -1.89 -8.01
CA ILE A 434 -3.66 -1.44 -9.37
C ILE A 434 -2.68 -0.34 -9.76
N VAL A 435 -1.82 -0.59 -10.74
CA VAL A 435 -0.74 0.31 -11.13
C VAL A 435 -0.89 0.66 -12.60
N GLY A 436 -0.97 1.95 -12.92
CA GLY A 436 -0.91 2.47 -14.27
C GLY A 436 0.52 2.90 -14.61
N SER A 437 0.83 3.04 -15.88
CA SER A 437 2.07 3.68 -16.31
C SER A 437 1.97 5.22 -16.16
N VAL A 438 3.12 5.88 -15.99
CA VAL A 438 3.17 7.31 -15.64
C VAL A 438 2.52 8.14 -16.76
N PRO A 439 1.55 9.03 -16.49
CA PRO A 439 0.95 9.88 -17.51
C PRO A 439 2.02 10.59 -18.36
N PRO A 440 1.86 10.68 -19.69
CA PRO A 440 0.59 10.90 -20.39
C PRO A 440 0.13 9.75 -21.32
N ASP A 441 0.49 8.49 -21.02
CA ASP A 441 0.25 7.37 -21.93
C ASP A 441 -1.21 7.01 -22.25
N GLY A 442 -2.20 7.60 -21.56
CA GLY A 442 -3.63 7.35 -21.80
C GLY A 442 -4.15 6.05 -21.19
N SER A 443 -3.30 5.31 -20.47
CA SER A 443 -3.66 4.06 -19.81
C SER A 443 -4.72 4.30 -18.73
N SER A 444 -5.82 3.53 -18.80
CA SER A 444 -6.92 3.62 -17.84
C SER A 444 -7.71 2.32 -17.78
N LEU A 445 -8.34 2.07 -16.63
CA LEU A 445 -9.27 0.95 -16.44
C LEU A 445 -10.67 1.50 -16.15
N SER A 446 -11.65 1.10 -16.96
CA SER A 446 -13.06 1.45 -16.75
C SER A 446 -13.88 0.22 -16.38
N ILE A 447 -14.53 0.24 -15.21
CA ILE A 447 -15.42 -0.80 -14.74
C ILE A 447 -16.86 -0.30 -14.85
N THR A 448 -17.71 -1.02 -15.58
CA THR A 448 -19.16 -0.76 -15.62
C THR A 448 -19.89 -1.87 -14.89
N TYR A 449 -20.72 -1.51 -13.91
CA TYR A 449 -21.51 -2.45 -13.13
C TYR A 449 -22.99 -2.12 -13.22
N VAL A 450 -23.79 -3.13 -13.57
CA VAL A 450 -25.25 -3.05 -13.63
C VAL A 450 -25.84 -3.95 -12.55
N ARG A 451 -26.58 -3.34 -11.62
CA ARG A 451 -27.24 -4.03 -10.51
C ARG A 451 -28.59 -4.58 -10.95
N HIS A 452 -28.80 -5.88 -10.79
CA HIS A 452 -30.07 -6.59 -11.07
C HIS A 452 -30.80 -7.02 -9.79
N ALA A 453 -32.09 -7.36 -9.90
CA ALA A 453 -32.83 -7.99 -8.81
C ALA A 453 -32.42 -9.47 -8.66
N VAL A 454 -32.03 -9.86 -7.44
CA VAL A 454 -31.59 -11.23 -7.13
C VAL A 454 -32.31 -11.77 -5.89
N ALA A 455 -32.52 -13.09 -5.84
CA ALA A 455 -33.18 -13.73 -4.71
C ALA A 455 -32.35 -13.68 -3.42
N ASP A 456 -31.02 -13.78 -3.56
CA ASP A 456 -30.06 -13.65 -2.46
C ASP A 456 -29.70 -12.17 -2.25
N LYS A 457 -30.06 -11.65 -1.07
CA LYS A 457 -29.84 -10.24 -0.69
C LYS A 457 -28.40 -9.98 -0.19
N GLU A 458 -27.43 -10.78 -0.61
CA GLU A 458 -26.03 -10.63 -0.20
C GLU A 458 -25.49 -9.26 -0.63
N ALA A 459 -24.63 -8.66 0.19
CA ALA A 459 -23.93 -7.44 -0.18
C ALA A 459 -22.90 -7.73 -1.28
N VAL A 460 -22.85 -6.87 -2.30
CA VAL A 460 -21.93 -6.94 -3.43
C VAL A 460 -20.88 -5.87 -3.30
N SER A 461 -19.64 -6.24 -3.59
CA SER A 461 -18.53 -5.32 -3.76
C SER A 461 -18.05 -5.47 -5.19
N VAL A 462 -18.06 -4.38 -5.97
CA VAL A 462 -17.60 -4.42 -7.36
C VAL A 462 -16.10 -4.72 -7.40
N VAL A 463 -15.34 -4.10 -6.50
CA VAL A 463 -13.96 -4.48 -6.19
C VAL A 463 -13.89 -4.89 -4.71
N ARG A 464 -13.29 -6.05 -4.44
CA ARG A 464 -13.08 -6.55 -3.07
C ARG A 464 -11.64 -7.00 -2.87
N ALA A 465 -11.02 -6.55 -1.79
CA ALA A 465 -9.68 -6.98 -1.40
C ALA A 465 -9.49 -7.02 0.12
N GLN A 466 -8.41 -7.63 0.62
CA GLN A 466 -8.01 -7.40 2.02
C GLN A 466 -7.53 -5.96 2.17
N SER A 467 -6.67 -5.48 1.29
CA SER A 467 -6.26 -4.07 1.18
C SER A 467 -6.08 -3.71 -0.29
N ALA A 468 -6.20 -2.42 -0.62
CA ALA A 468 -6.04 -1.95 -2.00
C ALA A 468 -5.12 -0.73 -2.09
N THR A 469 -4.15 -0.77 -3.00
CA THR A 469 -3.35 0.39 -3.41
C THR A 469 -3.62 0.68 -4.87
N ILE A 470 -4.10 1.89 -5.16
CA ILE A 470 -4.50 2.33 -6.50
C ILE A 470 -3.59 3.47 -6.92
N GLN A 471 -2.71 3.18 -7.87
CA GLN A 471 -1.75 4.09 -8.49
C GLN A 471 -2.00 4.15 -10.02
N ALA A 472 -3.26 4.39 -10.40
CA ALA A 472 -3.68 4.41 -11.79
C ALA A 472 -4.92 5.28 -12.02
N ASN A 473 -5.25 5.54 -13.28
CA ASN A 473 -6.56 6.07 -13.68
C ASN A 473 -7.61 4.96 -13.69
N LEU A 474 -8.54 5.00 -12.72
CA LEU A 474 -9.61 4.01 -12.54
C LEU A 474 -10.97 4.71 -12.54
N SER A 475 -11.90 4.24 -13.39
CA SER A 475 -13.29 4.71 -13.39
C SER A 475 -14.23 3.57 -13.07
N ILE A 476 -15.17 3.74 -12.13
CA ILE A 476 -16.22 2.77 -11.81
C ILE A 476 -17.58 3.44 -12.00
N ALA A 477 -18.40 2.92 -12.90
CA ALA A 477 -19.75 3.37 -13.18
C ALA A 477 -20.78 2.36 -12.68
N LEU A 478 -21.63 2.79 -11.75
CA LEU A 478 -22.68 1.99 -11.13
C LEU A 478 -24.05 2.42 -11.68
N SER A 479 -24.84 1.43 -12.08
CA SER A 479 -26.20 1.66 -12.59
C SER A 479 -27.13 0.53 -12.16
N SER A 480 -28.44 0.78 -12.20
CA SER A 480 -29.45 -0.23 -11.85
C SER A 480 -30.20 -0.64 -13.11
N ALA A 481 -30.46 -1.94 -13.29
CA ALA A 481 -31.36 -2.43 -14.32
C ALA A 481 -32.83 -2.11 -13.97
N GLU A 482 -33.71 -2.15 -14.98
CA GLU A 482 -35.14 -1.84 -14.82
C GLU A 482 -35.87 -2.79 -13.86
N ASP A 483 -35.35 -4.01 -13.65
CA ASP A 483 -35.94 -5.05 -12.83
C ASP A 483 -35.61 -4.94 -11.34
N ALA A 484 -34.65 -4.09 -10.95
CA ALA A 484 -34.09 -3.97 -9.60
C ALA A 484 -35.06 -3.38 -8.54
N ALA A 485 -36.31 -3.06 -8.91
CA ALA A 485 -37.09 -2.01 -8.26
C ALA A 485 -37.60 -2.22 -6.82
N ASN A 486 -37.26 -3.32 -6.14
CA ASN A 486 -37.57 -3.53 -4.71
C ASN A 486 -36.64 -4.51 -3.96
N ASP A 487 -35.79 -5.28 -4.66
CA ASP A 487 -34.98 -6.38 -4.09
C ASP A 487 -33.48 -6.28 -4.45
N ALA A 488 -33.00 -5.09 -4.80
CA ALA A 488 -31.60 -4.88 -5.16
C ALA A 488 -30.62 -5.09 -3.98
N PRO A 489 -29.47 -5.75 -4.17
CA PRO A 489 -28.50 -5.98 -3.11
C PRO A 489 -27.75 -4.70 -2.71
N PHE A 490 -27.22 -4.66 -1.48
CA PHE A 490 -26.31 -3.59 -1.06
C PHE A 490 -25.07 -3.62 -1.95
N THR A 491 -24.69 -2.51 -2.57
CA THR A 491 -23.61 -2.49 -3.56
C THR A 491 -22.58 -1.42 -3.20
N THR A 492 -21.32 -1.84 -3.13
CA THR A 492 -20.15 -0.98 -2.83
C THR A 492 -19.20 -0.99 -4.03
N ALA A 493 -18.68 0.18 -4.43
CA ALA A 493 -17.74 0.26 -5.55
C ALA A 493 -16.41 -0.44 -5.23
N ILE A 494 -15.78 -0.08 -4.10
CA ILE A 494 -14.54 -0.71 -3.63
C ILE A 494 -14.68 -0.97 -2.14
N ARG A 495 -14.58 -2.23 -1.73
CA ARG A 495 -14.59 -2.63 -0.33
C ARG A 495 -13.30 -3.34 0.05
N CYS A 496 -12.67 -2.89 1.13
CA CYS A 496 -11.53 -3.58 1.72
C CYS A 496 -11.78 -3.88 3.20
N ASP A 497 -11.21 -4.99 3.67
CA ASP A 497 -11.24 -5.33 5.08
C ASP A 497 -10.26 -4.42 5.87
N ASP A 498 -9.08 -4.13 5.31
CA ASP A 498 -8.06 -3.21 5.81
C ASP A 498 -7.99 -1.93 4.93
N ASN A 499 -6.78 -1.41 4.63
CA ASN A 499 -6.60 -0.07 4.06
C ASN A 499 -6.98 0.04 2.57
N ILE A 500 -7.49 1.21 2.18
CA ILE A 500 -7.62 1.65 0.79
C ILE A 500 -6.72 2.87 0.60
N ALA A 501 -5.79 2.82 -0.36
CA ALA A 501 -4.89 3.92 -0.67
C ALA A 501 -5.02 4.31 -2.15
N VAL A 502 -5.32 5.58 -2.41
CA VAL A 502 -5.30 6.20 -3.76
C VAL A 502 -4.09 7.13 -3.82
N GLN A 503 -3.12 6.82 -4.66
CA GLN A 503 -1.82 7.48 -4.61
C GLN A 503 -1.23 7.78 -5.98
N GLY A 504 -0.36 8.80 -6.04
CA GLY A 504 0.52 9.06 -7.18
C GLY A 504 0.06 10.19 -8.09
N ARG A 505 1.01 11.05 -8.44
CA ARG A 505 0.79 12.28 -9.19
C ARG A 505 0.17 12.01 -10.57
N GLY A 506 -0.99 12.60 -10.82
CA GLY A 506 -1.71 12.46 -12.09
C GLY A 506 -2.64 11.23 -12.17
N ASN A 507 -2.72 10.43 -11.11
CA ASN A 507 -3.69 9.35 -11.00
C ASN A 507 -5.05 9.86 -10.51
N ALA A 508 -6.12 9.34 -11.10
CA ALA A 508 -7.49 9.70 -10.74
C ALA A 508 -8.37 8.45 -10.56
N VAL A 509 -9.09 8.39 -9.43
CA VAL A 509 -10.18 7.44 -9.20
C VAL A 509 -11.51 8.17 -9.34
N THR A 510 -12.36 7.72 -10.27
CA THR A 510 -13.68 8.31 -10.53
C THR A 510 -14.77 7.29 -10.28
N LEU A 511 -15.71 7.59 -9.40
CA LEU A 511 -16.89 6.78 -9.09
C LEU A 511 -18.14 7.52 -9.57
N THR A 512 -19.02 6.87 -10.30
CA THR A 512 -20.28 7.45 -10.78
C THR A 512 -21.46 6.53 -10.50
N ALA A 513 -22.61 7.07 -10.12
CA ALA A 513 -23.82 6.31 -9.83
C ALA A 513 -25.08 7.00 -10.39
N THR A 514 -25.82 6.34 -11.29
CA THR A 514 -26.89 7.00 -12.08
C THR A 514 -28.30 6.92 -11.52
N ASP A 515 -28.68 5.89 -10.74
CA ASP A 515 -30.09 5.68 -10.32
C ASP A 515 -30.25 5.06 -8.91
N ASP A 516 -31.15 5.64 -8.10
CA ASP A 516 -31.70 5.02 -6.88
C ASP A 516 -33.08 4.43 -7.18
N VAL A 517 -33.16 3.11 -7.27
CA VAL A 517 -34.44 2.41 -7.36
C VAL A 517 -34.82 1.94 -5.95
N ALA A 518 -35.84 2.59 -5.37
CA ALA A 518 -36.46 2.24 -4.08
C ALA A 518 -35.54 2.33 -2.84
N GLY A 519 -34.85 3.47 -2.64
CA GLY A 519 -34.25 3.83 -1.35
C GLY A 519 -33.05 2.97 -0.95
N ARG A 520 -32.32 2.44 -1.92
CA ARG A 520 -31.08 1.66 -1.73
C ARG A 520 -29.96 2.26 -2.55
N ALA A 521 -29.38 3.34 -2.03
CA ALA A 521 -28.26 4.04 -2.65
C ALA A 521 -26.94 3.25 -2.53
N TYR A 522 -25.98 3.58 -3.41
CA TYR A 522 -24.68 2.92 -3.53
C TYR A 522 -23.70 3.38 -2.45
N TYR A 523 -22.64 2.60 -2.23
CA TYR A 523 -21.48 2.99 -1.42
C TYR A 523 -20.25 3.11 -2.32
N GLY A 524 -19.40 4.11 -2.05
CA GLY A 524 -18.18 4.34 -2.83
C GLY A 524 -17.02 3.48 -2.34
N LEU A 525 -16.05 4.11 -1.68
CA LEU A 525 -14.93 3.44 -1.00
C LEU A 525 -15.35 3.04 0.41
N ASP A 526 -15.16 1.79 0.81
CA ASP A 526 -15.53 1.26 2.13
C ASP A 526 -14.38 0.44 2.73
N SER A 527 -13.79 0.97 3.81
CA SER A 527 -12.77 0.30 4.61
C SER A 527 -13.33 -0.09 5.98
N GLN A 528 -13.28 -1.38 6.32
CA GLN A 528 -13.90 -1.91 7.56
C GLN A 528 -12.99 -1.73 8.79
N HIS A 529 -11.78 -2.29 8.76
CA HIS A 529 -10.79 -2.26 9.85
C HIS A 529 -9.61 -1.30 9.59
N GLY A 530 -9.45 -0.84 8.33
CA GLY A 530 -8.36 0.03 7.91
C GLY A 530 -8.75 1.49 7.68
N SER A 531 -7.80 2.25 7.15
CA SER A 531 -7.95 3.66 6.79
C SER A 531 -8.14 3.84 5.27
N VAL A 532 -8.78 4.94 4.88
CA VAL A 532 -8.78 5.42 3.49
C VAL A 532 -7.78 6.56 3.35
N ALA A 533 -6.81 6.45 2.45
CA ALA A 533 -5.81 7.48 2.22
C ALA A 533 -5.83 7.96 0.76
N VAL A 534 -5.78 9.28 0.55
CA VAL A 534 -5.58 9.91 -0.76
C VAL A 534 -4.32 10.78 -0.68
N PHE A 535 -3.29 10.44 -1.44
CA PHE A 535 -1.99 11.13 -1.39
C PHE A 535 -1.47 11.44 -2.80
N ASP A 536 -1.22 12.72 -3.09
CA ASP A 536 -0.83 13.22 -4.42
C ASP A 536 -1.73 12.75 -5.57
N ALA A 537 -3.02 12.51 -5.32
CA ALA A 537 -3.94 11.91 -6.29
C ALA A 537 -5.33 12.58 -6.31
N ALA A 538 -6.13 12.27 -7.34
CA ALA A 538 -7.50 12.75 -7.44
C ALA A 538 -8.53 11.63 -7.13
N LEU A 539 -9.55 11.96 -6.33
CA LEU A 539 -10.71 11.11 -6.09
C LEU A 539 -11.99 11.91 -6.37
N SER A 540 -12.84 11.40 -7.27
CA SER A 540 -14.14 11.99 -7.56
C SER A 540 -15.24 10.95 -7.38
N ALA A 541 -16.29 11.25 -6.64
CA ALA A 541 -17.47 10.39 -6.51
C ALA A 541 -18.74 11.21 -6.78
N GLN A 542 -19.53 10.83 -7.79
CA GLN A 542 -20.68 11.63 -8.25
C GLN A 542 -21.94 10.78 -8.42
N GLY A 543 -23.08 11.27 -7.92
CA GLY A 543 -24.40 10.67 -8.15
C GLY A 543 -25.02 10.02 -6.90
N ALA A 544 -25.77 8.94 -7.09
CA ALA A 544 -26.64 8.33 -6.07
C ALA A 544 -25.91 7.50 -4.99
N PHE A 545 -24.98 8.11 -4.25
CA PHE A 545 -24.26 7.50 -3.13
C PHE A 545 -24.93 7.80 -1.77
N SER A 546 -25.09 6.77 -0.95
CA SER A 546 -25.47 6.86 0.48
C SER A 546 -24.31 7.43 1.29
N SER A 547 -23.12 6.89 1.02
CA SER A 547 -21.82 7.41 1.43
C SER A 547 -20.81 7.11 0.32
N ALA A 548 -19.94 8.06 0.04
CA ALA A 548 -18.96 7.94 -1.03
C ALA A 548 -17.59 7.48 -0.52
N VAL A 549 -17.26 7.78 0.74
CA VAL A 549 -15.98 7.41 1.36
C VAL A 549 -16.21 7.06 2.83
N ASP A 550 -15.99 5.79 3.17
CA ASP A 550 -16.22 5.20 4.49
C ASP A 550 -14.93 4.59 5.05
N ALA A 551 -14.61 4.90 6.32
CA ALA A 551 -13.59 4.22 7.11
C ALA A 551 -14.15 3.89 8.50
N TRP A 552 -14.59 2.66 8.73
CA TRP A 552 -15.36 2.29 9.93
C TRP A 552 -14.52 2.33 11.21
N GLU A 553 -13.36 1.66 11.22
CA GLU A 553 -12.46 1.63 12.38
C GLU A 553 -11.20 2.48 12.20
N GLY A 554 -10.86 2.87 10.96
CA GLY A 554 -9.67 3.66 10.65
C GLY A 554 -9.95 5.11 10.26
N ASP A 555 -8.89 5.80 9.84
CA ASP A 555 -8.92 7.22 9.52
C ASP A 555 -9.20 7.46 8.02
N ILE A 556 -9.65 8.66 7.67
CA ILE A 556 -9.65 9.15 6.29
C ILE A 556 -8.59 10.25 6.20
N ASN A 557 -7.51 9.98 5.47
CA ASN A 557 -6.38 10.90 5.32
C ASN A 557 -6.34 11.43 3.89
N VAL A 558 -6.35 12.75 3.73
CA VAL A 558 -6.20 13.40 2.43
C VAL A 558 -5.02 14.34 2.52
N GLU A 559 -3.94 13.98 1.84
CA GLU A 559 -2.62 14.58 2.05
C GLU A 559 -1.95 14.98 0.72
N GLY A 560 -1.00 15.91 0.78
CA GLY A 560 -0.19 16.30 -0.37
C GLY A 560 -0.97 17.08 -1.43
N ARG A 561 -0.58 16.96 -2.70
CA ARG A 561 -1.24 17.60 -3.87
C ARG A 561 -2.50 16.85 -4.29
N SER A 562 -3.39 16.55 -3.34
CA SER A 562 -4.60 15.74 -3.57
C SER A 562 -5.84 16.57 -3.86
N SER A 563 -6.77 16.02 -4.66
CA SER A 563 -8.08 16.63 -4.94
C SER A 563 -9.19 15.62 -4.73
N VAL A 564 -10.04 15.82 -3.72
CA VAL A 564 -11.19 14.97 -3.42
C VAL A 564 -12.48 15.76 -3.67
N VAL A 565 -13.34 15.25 -4.55
CA VAL A 565 -14.64 15.85 -4.86
C VAL A 565 -15.73 14.79 -4.70
N VAL A 566 -16.60 14.97 -3.72
CA VAL A 566 -17.75 14.10 -3.48
C VAL A 566 -19.01 14.90 -3.80
N ASP A 567 -19.80 14.45 -4.77
CA ASP A 567 -21.13 14.96 -5.09
C ASP A 567 -22.17 13.86 -4.92
N ALA A 568 -22.60 13.65 -3.68
CA ALA A 568 -23.55 12.61 -3.29
C ALA A 568 -24.98 13.16 -3.26
N GLN A 569 -25.80 12.72 -4.22
CA GLN A 569 -27.18 13.22 -4.39
C GLN A 569 -28.21 12.57 -3.43
N ASN A 570 -27.84 11.45 -2.78
CA ASN A 570 -28.71 10.67 -1.88
C ASN A 570 -28.02 10.33 -0.55
N ALA A 571 -27.24 11.26 0.01
CA ALA A 571 -26.48 11.00 1.22
C ALA A 571 -27.41 10.57 2.38
N ALA A 572 -27.14 9.40 2.96
CA ALA A 572 -27.91 8.84 4.07
C ALA A 572 -27.58 9.57 5.39
N SER A 573 -28.28 9.24 6.48
CA SER A 573 -28.11 9.88 7.80
C SER A 573 -26.71 9.78 8.41
N PHE A 574 -25.81 8.96 7.84
CA PHE A 574 -24.44 8.73 8.30
C PHE A 574 -23.40 9.65 7.61
N GLY A 575 -23.79 10.27 6.49
CA GLY A 575 -23.02 11.29 5.77
C GLY A 575 -22.28 10.80 4.52
N ALA A 576 -21.88 11.75 3.65
CA ALA A 576 -21.26 11.44 2.36
C ALA A 576 -19.77 11.06 2.48
N VAL A 577 -19.12 11.53 3.54
CA VAL A 577 -17.79 11.10 3.99
C VAL A 577 -17.89 10.76 5.47
N PHE A 578 -17.54 9.53 5.84
CA PHE A 578 -17.92 8.96 7.13
C PHE A 578 -16.78 8.14 7.77
N ALA A 579 -16.35 8.55 8.96
CA ALA A 579 -15.32 7.87 9.77
C ALA A 579 -15.77 7.72 11.23
N PRO A 580 -16.70 6.81 11.55
CA PRO A 580 -17.39 6.79 12.84
C PRO A 580 -16.49 6.55 14.05
N ASN A 581 -15.38 5.80 13.89
CA ASN A 581 -14.46 5.51 14.99
C ASN A 581 -13.06 6.10 14.79
N GLY A 582 -12.78 6.68 13.61
CA GLY A 582 -11.51 7.30 13.25
C GLY A 582 -11.60 8.81 13.01
N ALA A 583 -10.48 9.39 12.64
CA ALA A 583 -10.31 10.80 12.31
C ALA A 583 -10.41 11.04 10.80
N ILE A 584 -10.88 12.23 10.42
CA ILE A 584 -10.70 12.76 9.07
C ILE A 584 -9.58 13.80 9.14
N ASN A 585 -8.45 13.53 8.51
CA ASN A 585 -7.29 14.41 8.44
C ASN A 585 -7.16 14.94 7.01
N VAL A 586 -7.18 16.26 6.85
CA VAL A 586 -6.99 16.93 5.56
C VAL A 586 -5.78 17.83 5.65
N ASP A 587 -4.67 17.45 5.02
CA ASP A 587 -3.42 18.20 4.96
C ASP A 587 -2.98 18.42 3.49
N LEU A 588 -3.57 19.43 2.87
CA LEU A 588 -3.44 19.66 1.44
C LEU A 588 -2.32 20.66 1.13
N THR A 589 -1.35 20.25 0.33
CA THR A 589 -0.27 21.14 -0.10
C THR A 589 -0.50 21.62 -1.52
N GLY A 590 -0.57 22.94 -1.71
CA GLY A 590 -0.77 23.57 -3.01
C GLY A 590 -2.25 23.76 -3.37
N GLY A 591 -2.75 24.99 -3.41
CA GLY A 591 -4.09 25.39 -3.88
C GLY A 591 -4.70 24.96 -5.25
N SER A 592 -4.23 23.92 -5.96
CA SER A 592 -5.14 23.15 -6.86
C SER A 592 -5.70 21.91 -6.15
N SER A 593 -5.15 21.58 -4.99
CA SER A 593 -5.71 20.65 -4.02
C SER A 593 -6.98 21.18 -3.39
N SER A 594 -7.97 20.31 -3.32
CA SER A 594 -9.27 20.64 -2.75
C SER A 594 -9.88 19.43 -2.07
N PHE A 595 -10.68 19.68 -1.06
CA PHE A 595 -11.58 18.70 -0.48
C PHE A 595 -12.99 19.29 -0.52
N GLY A 596 -13.78 18.87 -1.50
CA GLY A 596 -15.14 19.34 -1.75
C GLY A 596 -16.16 18.25 -1.49
N VAL A 597 -17.19 18.55 -0.70
CA VAL A 597 -18.32 17.64 -0.47
C VAL A 597 -19.63 18.38 -0.73
N ASN A 598 -20.34 17.98 -1.78
CA ASN A 598 -21.72 18.33 -2.04
C ASN A 598 -22.61 17.15 -1.62
N ALA A 599 -23.43 17.34 -0.59
CA ALA A 599 -24.33 16.30 -0.09
C ALA A 599 -25.77 16.82 -0.19
N ALA A 600 -26.49 16.39 -1.23
CA ALA A 600 -27.90 16.73 -1.40
C ALA A 600 -28.80 15.69 -0.72
N ARG A 601 -29.97 16.16 -0.29
CA ARG A 601 -31.01 15.31 0.32
C ARG A 601 -31.93 14.78 -0.78
N PRO A 602 -32.43 13.53 -0.70
CA PRO A 602 -33.48 13.06 -1.60
C PRO A 602 -34.72 13.96 -1.51
N ASP A 603 -35.31 14.32 -2.65
CA ASP A 603 -36.47 15.22 -2.76
C ASP A 603 -37.70 14.74 -1.96
N ASP A 604 -37.80 13.43 -1.68
CA ASP A 604 -38.94 12.78 -1.03
C ASP A 604 -38.75 12.52 0.49
N ALA A 605 -37.63 12.93 1.08
CA ALA A 605 -37.27 12.56 2.45
C ALA A 605 -37.98 13.42 3.53
N ASP A 606 -38.47 12.77 4.61
CA ASP A 606 -39.28 13.40 5.68
C ASP A 606 -38.56 14.60 6.34
N PRO A 607 -39.04 15.85 6.15
CA PRO A 607 -38.37 17.05 6.64
C PRO A 607 -38.16 17.11 8.17
N SER A 608 -38.74 16.18 8.95
CA SER A 608 -38.52 16.04 10.40
C SER A 608 -37.27 15.25 10.80
N LEU A 609 -36.64 14.51 9.87
CA LEU A 609 -35.34 13.86 10.08
C LEU A 609 -34.20 14.88 10.00
N LEU A 610 -33.18 14.73 10.86
CA LEU A 610 -31.96 15.56 10.88
C LEU A 610 -31.36 15.66 9.47
N ALA A 611 -30.85 16.84 9.11
CA ALA A 611 -30.13 17.02 7.85
C ALA A 611 -28.92 16.07 7.81
N PRO A 612 -28.67 15.37 6.69
CA PRO A 612 -27.51 14.51 6.59
C PRO A 612 -26.23 15.34 6.81
N ALA A 613 -25.30 14.82 7.60
CA ALA A 613 -23.98 15.41 7.70
C ALA A 613 -23.29 15.22 6.34
N ALA A 614 -22.70 16.26 5.74
CA ALA A 614 -21.85 16.06 4.57
C ALA A 614 -20.59 15.28 4.97
N VAL A 615 -20.08 15.56 6.17
CA VAL A 615 -18.90 14.93 6.75
C VAL A 615 -19.17 14.59 8.21
N LEU A 616 -18.94 13.34 8.60
CA LEU A 616 -19.14 12.85 9.97
C LEU A 616 -17.96 11.98 10.41
N ALA A 617 -17.32 12.31 11.53
CA ALA A 617 -16.22 11.51 12.05
C ALA A 617 -16.13 11.53 13.58
N LYS A 618 -15.25 10.73 14.18
CA LYS A 618 -14.93 10.88 15.61
C LYS A 618 -14.14 12.16 15.85
N GLU A 619 -13.14 12.43 15.01
CA GLU A 619 -12.34 13.65 15.04
C GLU A 619 -12.17 14.20 13.62
N ILE A 620 -12.08 15.52 13.47
CA ILE A 620 -11.79 16.15 12.18
C ILE A 620 -10.64 17.14 12.39
N ALA A 621 -9.52 16.90 11.71
CA ALA A 621 -8.36 17.78 11.67
C ALA A 621 -8.17 18.32 10.26
N MET A 622 -8.05 19.63 10.14
CA MET A 622 -7.80 20.31 8.87
C MET A 622 -6.56 21.18 9.02
N ALA A 623 -5.56 20.98 8.16
CA ALA A 623 -4.44 21.89 7.97
C ALA A 623 -4.76 22.91 6.86
N ASP A 624 -3.74 23.61 6.33
CA ASP A 624 -3.93 24.59 5.26
C ASP A 624 -4.47 23.90 3.99
N GLY A 625 -5.53 24.41 3.37
CA GLY A 625 -6.18 23.79 2.20
C GLY A 625 -7.58 24.36 1.87
N LEU A 626 -8.09 24.09 0.67
CA LEU A 626 -9.45 24.47 0.26
C LEU A 626 -10.46 23.38 0.65
N PHE A 627 -11.20 23.60 1.74
CA PHE A 627 -12.31 22.74 2.17
C PHE A 627 -13.65 23.41 1.80
N THR A 628 -14.47 22.75 1.00
CA THR A 628 -15.79 23.26 0.58
C THR A 628 -16.90 22.26 0.88
N VAL A 629 -18.00 22.73 1.44
CA VAL A 629 -19.19 21.91 1.71
C VAL A 629 -20.43 22.62 1.16
N LYS A 630 -21.22 21.92 0.36
CA LYS A 630 -22.49 22.38 -0.24
C LYS A 630 -23.61 21.35 -0.01
N PRO A 631 -24.90 21.74 -0.05
CA PRO A 631 -25.44 23.10 -0.15
C PRO A 631 -25.36 23.88 1.18
N ALA A 632 -25.67 25.18 1.16
CA ALA A 632 -25.73 26.02 2.36
C ALA A 632 -26.70 25.43 3.40
N GLY A 633 -26.16 24.89 4.50
CA GLY A 633 -26.93 24.17 5.53
C GLY A 633 -26.50 22.73 5.78
N ALA A 634 -25.65 22.15 4.92
CA ALA A 634 -25.00 20.86 5.17
C ALA A 634 -24.13 20.91 6.45
N GLN A 635 -24.19 19.83 7.25
CA GLN A 635 -23.51 19.78 8.55
C GLN A 635 -22.15 19.07 8.45
N VAL A 636 -21.15 19.60 9.16
CA VAL A 636 -19.91 18.89 9.50
C VAL A 636 -19.98 18.61 11.00
N ALA A 637 -19.92 17.34 11.39
CA ALA A 637 -20.16 16.93 12.77
C ALA A 637 -19.10 15.95 13.28
N THR A 638 -18.85 16.00 14.60
CA THR A 638 -18.02 15.02 15.29
C THR A 638 -18.85 14.21 16.28
N LEU A 639 -18.46 12.96 16.50
CA LEU A 639 -19.09 12.07 17.48
C LEU A 639 -18.42 12.24 18.84
N SER A 640 -19.20 12.35 19.92
CA SER A 640 -18.66 12.42 21.28
C SER A 640 -18.16 11.07 21.81
N GLU A 641 -18.65 9.97 21.25
CA GLU A 641 -18.22 8.59 21.54
C GLU A 641 -18.25 7.72 20.26
N PRO A 642 -17.42 6.67 20.15
CA PRO A 642 -17.46 5.68 19.07
C PRO A 642 -18.88 5.11 18.87
N LEU A 643 -19.30 4.93 17.62
CA LEU A 643 -20.66 4.50 17.26
C LEU A 643 -20.88 3.01 17.57
N MET A 644 -21.10 2.66 18.85
CA MET A 644 -21.62 1.33 19.26
C MET A 644 -23.07 1.36 19.75
N GLY A 645 -23.74 2.51 19.61
CA GLY A 645 -25.17 2.68 19.85
C GLY A 645 -25.53 4.16 19.81
N PHE A 646 -26.23 4.59 18.75
CA PHE A 646 -26.74 5.95 18.48
C PHE A 646 -26.36 7.02 19.52
N GLY A 647 -25.09 7.45 19.49
CA GLY A 647 -24.60 8.54 20.33
C GLY A 647 -25.20 9.88 19.91
N ASP A 648 -25.33 10.80 20.85
CA ASP A 648 -25.81 12.16 20.57
C ASP A 648 -24.86 12.86 19.59
N LEU A 649 -25.38 13.30 18.43
CA LEU A 649 -24.66 14.15 17.48
C LEU A 649 -24.28 15.47 18.15
N GLN A 650 -22.98 15.72 18.36
CA GLN A 650 -22.51 17.06 18.68
C GLN A 650 -22.26 17.82 17.37
N THR A 651 -23.20 18.71 17.01
CA THR A 651 -23.00 19.64 15.90
C THR A 651 -21.80 20.55 16.23
N VAL A 652 -20.70 20.42 15.47
CA VAL A 652 -19.51 21.25 15.67
C VAL A 652 -19.67 22.63 15.04
N ALA A 653 -20.41 22.75 13.93
CA ALA A 653 -20.85 24.03 13.38
C ALA A 653 -21.98 23.85 12.35
N ALA A 654 -22.96 24.77 12.31
CA ALA A 654 -23.64 25.07 11.04
C ALA A 654 -22.64 25.85 10.16
N ALA A 655 -22.67 25.66 8.83
CA ALA A 655 -21.74 26.27 7.87
C ALA A 655 -21.51 27.80 8.03
N GLU A 656 -22.39 28.50 8.76
CA GLU A 656 -22.31 29.93 9.04
C GLU A 656 -21.51 30.32 10.31
N ASN A 657 -21.05 29.38 11.14
CA ASN A 657 -20.41 29.67 12.45
C ASN A 657 -19.13 28.84 12.76
N LEU A 658 -18.27 28.61 11.76
CA LEU A 658 -16.92 28.04 11.99
C LEU A 658 -16.01 29.05 12.73
N GLU A 659 -16.18 29.21 14.06
CA GLU A 659 -15.11 29.69 14.93
C GLU A 659 -14.27 28.49 15.41
N ALA A 660 -13.24 28.13 14.64
CA ALA A 660 -12.29 27.09 14.98
C ALA A 660 -11.33 27.52 16.11
N PRO A 661 -10.82 26.59 16.93
CA PRO A 661 -9.62 26.85 17.72
C PRO A 661 -8.41 26.97 16.78
N ALA A 662 -8.03 28.22 16.48
CA ALA A 662 -6.70 28.62 15.98
C ALA A 662 -6.14 27.82 14.78
N ALA A 663 -6.88 27.79 13.68
CA ALA A 663 -6.31 27.67 12.33
C ALA A 663 -7.15 28.60 11.43
N SER A 664 -6.50 29.32 10.52
CA SER A 664 -7.10 30.31 9.64
C SER A 664 -8.08 29.65 8.66
N VAL A 665 -9.33 29.46 9.11
CA VAL A 665 -10.49 29.30 8.24
C VAL A 665 -10.50 30.53 7.34
N ARG A 666 -10.04 30.39 6.09
CA ARG A 666 -10.42 31.35 5.06
C ARG A 666 -11.91 31.16 4.89
N THR A 667 -12.68 32.09 5.43
CA THR A 667 -14.07 32.30 5.08
C THR A 667 -14.14 32.25 3.56
N VAL A 668 -14.87 31.28 3.01
CA VAL A 668 -15.40 31.43 1.65
C VAL A 668 -16.12 32.76 1.69
N PHE A 669 -15.51 33.76 1.08
CA PHE A 669 -16.15 35.04 0.86
C PHE A 669 -17.40 34.68 0.07
N ALA A 670 -18.58 34.82 0.65
CA ALA A 670 -19.82 34.68 -0.10
C ALA A 670 -19.82 35.85 -1.10
N LEU A 671 -19.33 35.57 -2.31
CA LEU A 671 -19.18 36.56 -3.38
C LEU A 671 -20.55 37.10 -3.79
N GLU A 672 -21.58 36.25 -3.69
CA GLU A 672 -22.97 36.62 -3.97
C GLU A 672 -23.42 37.83 -3.14
N GLY A 673 -23.97 38.83 -3.82
CA GLY A 673 -24.44 40.07 -3.21
C GLY A 673 -23.36 41.14 -3.02
N GLN A 674 -22.09 40.83 -3.28
CA GLN A 674 -21.00 41.82 -3.26
C GLN A 674 -20.89 42.55 -4.59
N ARG A 675 -20.22 43.71 -4.59
CA ARG A 675 -19.94 44.45 -5.83
C ARG A 675 -18.65 43.94 -6.44
N MET A 676 -18.62 43.80 -7.77
CA MET A 676 -17.41 43.36 -8.48
C MET A 676 -16.18 44.24 -8.19
N GLY A 677 -16.35 45.55 -7.94
CA GLY A 677 -15.25 46.45 -7.57
C GLY A 677 -14.71 46.27 -6.15
N ASP A 678 -15.51 45.70 -5.25
CA ASP A 678 -15.07 45.37 -3.89
C ASP A 678 -14.32 44.04 -3.86
N VAL A 679 -14.71 43.10 -4.75
CA VAL A 679 -14.09 41.77 -4.90
C VAL A 679 -12.83 41.84 -5.76
N PHE A 680 -12.87 42.54 -6.90
CA PHE A 680 -11.77 42.67 -7.85
C PHE A 680 -11.43 44.14 -8.09
N PRO A 681 -10.62 44.79 -7.24
CA PRO A 681 -10.41 46.24 -7.26
C PRO A 681 -9.35 46.72 -8.27
N VAL A 682 -8.64 45.81 -8.95
CA VAL A 682 -7.59 46.16 -9.92
C VAL A 682 -8.18 46.13 -11.33
N ASP A 683 -8.47 47.30 -11.90
CA ASP A 683 -9.22 47.45 -13.16
C ASP A 683 -8.72 46.54 -14.32
N SER A 684 -7.40 46.41 -14.51
CA SER A 684 -6.83 45.56 -15.57
C SER A 684 -7.11 44.07 -15.36
N PHE A 685 -6.96 43.58 -14.12
CA PHE A 685 -7.27 42.20 -13.76
C PHE A 685 -8.78 41.93 -13.69
N ALA A 686 -9.53 42.86 -13.09
CA ALA A 686 -10.97 42.77 -12.95
C ALA A 686 -11.67 42.72 -14.31
N THR A 687 -11.15 43.46 -15.31
CA THR A 687 -11.61 43.37 -16.70
C THR A 687 -11.37 41.97 -17.29
N VAL A 688 -10.23 41.34 -16.99
CA VAL A 688 -9.93 39.97 -17.43
C VAL A 688 -10.90 38.98 -16.81
N VAL A 689 -11.17 39.07 -15.50
CA VAL A 689 -12.16 38.21 -14.81
C VAL A 689 -13.56 38.43 -15.38
N TRP A 690 -13.97 39.68 -15.60
CA TRP A 690 -15.27 40.04 -16.19
C TRP A 690 -15.48 39.41 -17.57
N GLN A 691 -14.44 39.44 -18.41
CA GLN A 691 -14.54 38.92 -19.77
C GLN A 691 -14.39 37.41 -19.84
N GLN A 692 -13.46 36.82 -19.08
CA GLN A 692 -13.07 35.42 -19.22
C GLN A 692 -13.77 34.49 -18.24
N ALA A 693 -13.93 34.90 -16.97
CA ALA A 693 -14.64 34.08 -15.97
C ALA A 693 -16.16 34.24 -16.13
N LEU A 694 -16.65 35.48 -16.28
CA LEU A 694 -18.09 35.74 -16.41
C LEU A 694 -18.60 35.71 -17.87
N GLY A 695 -17.71 35.59 -18.85
CA GLY A 695 -18.07 35.51 -20.28
C GLY A 695 -18.73 36.77 -20.84
N ARG A 696 -18.43 37.95 -20.28
CA ARG A 696 -19.10 39.21 -20.64
C ARG A 696 -18.31 40.02 -21.66
N GLU A 697 -18.98 40.51 -22.69
CA GLU A 697 -18.35 41.30 -23.77
C GLU A 697 -18.38 42.82 -23.54
N ASP A 698 -19.16 43.28 -22.55
CA ASP A 698 -19.25 44.69 -22.19
C ASP A 698 -18.08 45.15 -21.31
N ALA A 699 -17.97 46.47 -21.12
CA ALA A 699 -16.94 47.04 -20.26
C ALA A 699 -17.19 46.64 -18.80
N TYR A 700 -16.11 46.38 -18.07
CA TYR A 700 -16.16 46.05 -16.64
C TYR A 700 -17.00 47.06 -15.84
N ASP A 701 -18.02 46.58 -15.13
CA ASP A 701 -18.84 47.38 -14.22
C ASP A 701 -18.54 47.04 -12.76
N ALA A 702 -17.74 47.90 -12.12
CA ALA A 702 -17.40 47.80 -10.70
C ALA A 702 -18.63 47.82 -9.76
N ASN A 703 -19.78 48.35 -10.19
CA ASN A 703 -21.01 48.38 -9.39
C ASN A 703 -21.91 47.15 -9.61
N HIS A 704 -21.57 46.27 -10.55
CA HIS A 704 -22.31 45.03 -10.77
C HIS A 704 -22.32 44.19 -9.49
N VAL A 705 -23.52 43.79 -9.07
CA VAL A 705 -23.71 42.92 -7.90
C VAL A 705 -23.57 41.48 -8.36
N VAL A 706 -22.61 40.75 -7.79
CA VAL A 706 -22.33 39.35 -8.11
C VAL A 706 -23.57 38.52 -7.79
N SER A 707 -24.12 37.85 -8.80
CA SER A 707 -25.21 36.87 -8.65
C SER A 707 -24.67 35.49 -8.25
N ALA A 708 -25.54 34.57 -7.81
CA ALA A 708 -25.14 33.17 -7.56
C ALA A 708 -24.40 32.55 -8.76
N GLY A 709 -24.93 32.72 -9.98
CA GLY A 709 -24.28 32.21 -11.20
C GLY A 709 -22.96 32.91 -11.54
N ASP A 710 -22.81 34.19 -11.22
CA ASP A 710 -21.51 34.87 -11.35
C ASP A 710 -20.49 34.31 -10.35
N ALA A 711 -20.92 34.03 -9.11
CA ALA A 711 -20.08 33.46 -8.07
C ALA A 711 -19.61 32.04 -8.43
N ASP A 712 -20.51 31.19 -8.95
CA ASP A 712 -20.15 29.86 -9.45
C ASP A 712 -19.18 29.96 -10.63
N ALA A 713 -19.43 30.83 -11.61
CA ALA A 713 -18.54 31.02 -12.75
C ALA A 713 -17.13 31.53 -12.35
N ILE A 714 -17.04 32.39 -11.33
CA ILE A 714 -15.76 32.83 -10.74
C ILE A 714 -15.07 31.66 -10.04
N ALA A 715 -15.80 30.87 -9.26
CA ALA A 715 -15.24 29.72 -8.55
C ALA A 715 -14.78 28.60 -9.50
N GLU A 716 -15.48 28.38 -10.61
CA GLU A 716 -15.19 27.35 -11.61
C GLU A 716 -14.10 27.76 -12.62
N CYS A 717 -13.68 29.03 -12.64
CA CYS A 717 -12.71 29.54 -13.60
C CYS A 717 -11.36 28.84 -13.47
N GLN A 718 -11.05 27.92 -14.40
CA GLN A 718 -9.82 27.11 -14.38
C GLN A 718 -8.61 27.82 -15.01
N MET A 719 -8.83 28.83 -15.85
CA MET A 719 -7.76 29.48 -16.61
C MET A 719 -8.03 30.96 -16.82
N LEU A 720 -6.99 31.79 -16.65
CA LEU A 720 -7.01 33.20 -17.03
C LEU A 720 -5.84 33.57 -17.95
N ARG A 721 -6.13 34.43 -18.93
CA ARG A 721 -5.15 35.03 -19.83
C ARG A 721 -5.12 36.54 -19.64
N CYS A 722 -4.18 37.02 -18.83
CA CYS A 722 -3.94 38.44 -18.58
C CYS A 722 -3.00 39.00 -19.65
N ARG A 723 -3.56 39.49 -20.76
CA ARG A 723 -2.78 40.06 -21.87
C ARG A 723 -2.55 41.54 -21.67
N ASP A 724 -1.31 41.98 -21.90
CA ASP A 724 -0.90 43.39 -21.92
C ASP A 724 -1.23 44.16 -20.63
N VAL A 725 -1.09 43.47 -19.50
CA VAL A 725 -1.40 44.02 -18.17
C VAL A 725 -0.13 44.60 -17.56
N PRO A 726 -0.21 45.75 -16.86
CA PRO A 726 0.91 46.21 -16.06
C PRO A 726 1.14 45.25 -14.89
N ALA A 727 2.37 45.13 -14.44
CA ALA A 727 2.74 44.45 -13.21
C ALA A 727 1.99 45.11 -12.06
N ALA A 728 1.17 44.31 -11.39
CA ALA A 728 0.27 44.76 -10.35
C ALA A 728 0.48 43.92 -9.09
N ASP A 729 0.00 44.48 -7.98
CA ASP A 729 -0.15 43.74 -6.74
C ASP A 729 -1.39 42.84 -6.84
N TYR A 730 -1.28 41.71 -7.55
CA TYR A 730 -2.37 40.72 -7.68
C TYR A 730 -2.73 40.08 -6.34
N ALA A 731 -1.84 40.16 -5.34
CA ALA A 731 -2.18 39.83 -3.96
C ALA A 731 -3.26 40.76 -3.36
N LYS A 732 -3.60 41.87 -4.03
CA LYS A 732 -4.72 42.76 -3.70
C LYS A 732 -5.76 42.85 -4.81
N SER A 733 -5.67 42.03 -5.86
CA SER A 733 -6.59 42.10 -7.00
C SER A 733 -7.84 41.24 -6.81
N GLY A 734 -7.96 40.50 -5.71
CA GLY A 734 -9.01 39.50 -5.51
C GLY A 734 -8.76 38.19 -6.25
N MET A 735 -7.54 37.98 -6.76
CA MET A 735 -7.19 36.75 -7.48
C MET A 735 -7.34 35.51 -6.58
N GLU A 736 -7.20 35.65 -5.26
CA GLU A 736 -7.45 34.63 -4.25
C GLU A 736 -8.91 34.13 -4.19
N HIS A 737 -9.86 34.85 -4.81
CA HIS A 737 -11.27 34.44 -4.89
C HIS A 737 -11.53 33.43 -6.02
N LEU A 738 -10.59 33.22 -6.93
CA LEU A 738 -10.71 32.28 -8.04
C LEU A 738 -10.24 30.89 -7.57
N THR A 739 -11.06 30.24 -6.74
CA THR A 739 -10.69 29.00 -6.05
C THR A 739 -10.44 27.82 -6.98
N GLY A 740 -11.01 27.82 -8.18
CA GLY A 740 -10.78 26.80 -9.21
C GLY A 740 -9.62 27.12 -10.16
N LEU A 741 -8.90 28.23 -9.99
CA LEU A 741 -7.88 28.65 -10.95
C LEU A 741 -6.67 27.73 -10.93
N LYS A 742 -6.45 27.02 -12.05
CA LYS A 742 -5.32 26.11 -12.22
C LYS A 742 -4.23 26.72 -13.09
N ASN A 743 -4.57 27.54 -14.08
CA ASN A 743 -3.60 28.04 -15.06
C ASN A 743 -3.70 29.55 -15.26
N VAL A 744 -2.56 30.23 -15.21
CA VAL A 744 -2.51 31.69 -15.46
C VAL A 744 -1.46 31.99 -16.51
N ILE A 745 -1.86 32.74 -17.54
CA ILE A 745 -0.95 33.30 -18.54
C ILE A 745 -0.93 34.81 -18.36
N ILE A 746 0.24 35.38 -18.13
CA ILE A 746 0.43 36.82 -17.90
C ILE A 746 1.40 37.36 -18.96
N THR A 747 1.02 38.46 -19.61
CA THR A 747 1.90 39.23 -20.46
C THR A 747 2.02 40.65 -19.92
N LEU A 748 3.20 40.99 -19.41
CA LEU A 748 3.51 42.26 -18.75
C LEU A 748 3.72 43.38 -19.79
N SER A 749 3.12 44.55 -19.59
CA SER A 749 3.20 45.72 -20.49
C SER A 749 3.93 46.93 -19.91
N ASP A 750 4.61 46.75 -18.77
CA ASP A 750 5.35 47.80 -18.04
C ASP A 750 6.49 48.43 -18.86
N GLN A 751 7.02 49.54 -18.33
CA GLN A 751 8.23 50.19 -18.85
C GLN A 751 9.28 50.22 -17.73
N GLY A 752 10.45 49.63 -17.96
CA GLY A 752 11.49 49.45 -16.95
C GLY A 752 11.24 48.22 -16.07
N ASP A 753 11.21 48.38 -14.76
CA ASP A 753 11.12 47.28 -13.80
C ASP A 753 9.65 46.86 -13.56
N ALA A 754 9.37 45.57 -13.69
CA ALA A 754 8.07 44.97 -13.46
C ALA A 754 8.07 44.11 -12.18
N LEU A 755 7.21 44.44 -11.21
CA LEU A 755 7.04 43.68 -9.97
C LEU A 755 5.69 42.99 -9.95
N LEU A 756 5.69 41.69 -10.24
CA LEU A 756 4.51 40.84 -10.25
C LEU A 756 4.33 40.21 -8.86
N LYS A 757 3.39 40.74 -8.06
CA LYS A 757 3.05 40.13 -6.76
C LYS A 757 1.82 39.24 -6.88
N LEU A 758 1.97 37.96 -6.64
CA LEU A 758 0.86 36.99 -6.64
C LEU A 758 0.38 36.70 -5.21
N PRO A 759 -0.92 36.41 -4.98
CA PRO A 759 -1.41 36.00 -3.67
C PRO A 759 -0.86 34.63 -3.26
N ALA A 760 -1.16 34.23 -2.02
CA ALA A 760 -0.98 32.86 -1.59
C ALA A 760 -2.00 31.95 -2.32
N MET A 761 -1.50 31.00 -3.13
CA MET A 761 -2.33 30.10 -3.96
C MET A 761 -1.52 28.91 -4.50
N SER A 762 -2.17 28.03 -5.26
CA SER A 762 -1.44 27.14 -6.18
C SER A 762 -2.07 27.05 -7.54
N LEU A 763 -1.21 26.71 -8.48
CA LEU A 763 -1.50 26.58 -9.89
C LEU A 763 -0.93 25.26 -10.40
N ASP A 764 -1.54 24.69 -11.41
CA ASP A 764 -0.90 23.68 -12.24
C ASP A 764 0.14 24.33 -13.16
N GLY A 765 -0.15 25.54 -13.66
CA GLY A 765 0.68 26.26 -14.62
C GLY A 765 0.68 27.78 -14.46
N LEU A 766 1.87 28.39 -14.51
CA LEU A 766 2.07 29.84 -14.59
C LEU A 766 2.97 30.19 -15.78
N LEU A 767 2.41 30.81 -16.81
CA LEU A 767 3.16 31.32 -17.95
C LEU A 767 3.30 32.84 -17.82
N VAL A 768 4.52 33.35 -17.89
CA VAL A 768 4.80 34.78 -17.81
C VAL A 768 5.65 35.21 -18.99
N GLY A 769 5.18 36.24 -19.69
CA GLY A 769 5.94 36.93 -20.74
C GLY A 769 5.95 38.43 -20.47
N ALA A 770 6.88 39.13 -21.10
CA ALA A 770 7.06 40.57 -21.00
C ALA A 770 7.13 41.22 -22.39
N ARG A 771 6.52 42.39 -22.55
CA ARG A 771 6.54 43.19 -23.79
C ARG A 771 7.79 44.05 -23.89
N ASP A 772 7.99 44.61 -25.08
CA ASP A 772 9.01 45.62 -25.36
C ASP A 772 8.96 46.78 -24.34
N GLY A 773 10.09 47.01 -23.68
CA GLY A 773 10.26 48.08 -22.69
C GLY A 773 10.41 47.57 -21.25
N VAL A 774 10.01 46.33 -20.95
CA VAL A 774 10.31 45.68 -19.66
C VAL A 774 11.78 45.29 -19.62
N GLN A 775 12.51 45.78 -18.63
CA GLN A 775 13.95 45.55 -18.42
C GLN A 775 14.21 44.52 -17.33
N SER A 776 13.38 44.49 -16.29
CA SER A 776 13.50 43.50 -15.22
C SER A 776 12.13 42.98 -14.80
N VAL A 777 12.07 41.71 -14.39
CA VAL A 777 10.87 41.09 -13.84
C VAL A 777 11.20 40.49 -12.49
N THR A 778 10.47 40.89 -11.46
CA THR A 778 10.47 40.25 -10.15
C THR A 778 9.12 39.59 -9.92
N VAL A 779 9.11 38.28 -9.67
CA VAL A 779 7.92 37.56 -9.20
C VAL A 779 8.02 37.35 -7.70
N GLU A 780 7.00 37.80 -6.98
CA GLU A 780 6.93 37.70 -5.52
C GLU A 780 5.61 37.06 -5.10
N SER A 781 5.65 36.10 -4.18
CA SER A 781 4.44 35.59 -3.51
C SER A 781 4.72 35.24 -2.05
N PRO A 782 3.77 35.50 -1.13
CA PRO A 782 3.89 35.03 0.25
C PRO A 782 3.78 33.50 0.36
N SER A 783 3.17 32.80 -0.61
CA SER A 783 3.06 31.33 -0.66
C SER A 783 2.50 30.88 -2.03
N LEU A 784 3.34 30.63 -3.03
CA LEU A 784 2.89 30.11 -4.33
C LEU A 784 3.41 28.69 -4.55
N ALA A 785 2.52 27.72 -4.73
CA ALA A 785 2.88 26.43 -5.31
C ALA A 785 2.50 26.42 -6.80
N ALA A 786 3.37 25.96 -7.68
CA ALA A 786 3.03 25.80 -9.09
C ALA A 786 3.55 24.47 -9.63
N GLY A 787 2.74 23.76 -10.41
CA GLY A 787 3.19 22.57 -11.12
C GLY A 787 4.31 22.91 -12.10
N THR A 788 4.03 23.80 -13.06
CA THR A 788 4.96 24.27 -14.08
C THR A 788 4.96 25.79 -14.15
N VAL A 789 6.14 26.40 -14.24
CA VAL A 789 6.31 27.83 -14.48
C VAL A 789 7.14 28.00 -15.74
N ILE A 790 6.67 28.81 -16.70
CA ILE A 790 7.38 29.07 -17.95
C ILE A 790 7.54 30.57 -18.14
N PHE A 791 8.78 30.98 -18.38
CA PHE A 791 9.15 32.32 -18.83
C PHE A 791 9.65 32.23 -20.27
N ASP A 792 8.79 32.59 -21.21
CA ASP A 792 9.08 32.61 -22.63
C ASP A 792 8.44 33.84 -23.29
N ASN A 793 9.28 34.81 -23.64
CA ASN A 793 8.83 36.04 -24.30
C ASN A 793 8.47 35.82 -25.77
N ASP A 794 9.21 34.96 -26.46
CA ASP A 794 9.05 34.74 -27.89
C ASP A 794 7.73 34.01 -28.18
N ALA A 795 7.39 32.97 -27.41
CA ALA A 795 6.15 32.23 -27.57
C ALA A 795 4.90 33.04 -27.20
N LEU A 796 4.99 33.88 -26.15
CA LEU A 796 3.81 34.59 -25.62
C LEU A 796 3.56 35.94 -26.29
N THR A 797 4.61 36.65 -26.67
CA THR A 797 4.49 38.05 -27.11
C THR A 797 4.86 38.27 -28.57
N GLY A 798 5.61 37.36 -29.18
CA GLY A 798 6.23 37.55 -30.50
C GLY A 798 7.20 38.74 -30.54
N SER A 799 7.66 39.20 -29.37
CA SER A 799 8.57 40.33 -29.19
C SER A 799 9.86 39.83 -28.55
N SER A 800 10.99 40.35 -29.03
CA SER A 800 12.32 40.07 -28.47
C SER A 800 12.57 40.93 -27.23
N ALA A 801 11.63 40.94 -26.29
CA ALA A 801 11.68 41.83 -25.12
C ALA A 801 13.00 41.64 -24.36
N SER A 802 13.66 42.75 -24.05
CA SER A 802 15.02 42.80 -23.49
C SER A 802 15.01 42.68 -21.96
N VAL A 803 14.42 41.60 -21.43
CA VAL A 803 14.47 41.34 -19.99
C VAL A 803 15.91 40.98 -19.61
N ALA A 804 16.58 41.89 -18.93
CA ALA A 804 17.97 41.76 -18.50
C ALA A 804 18.10 41.09 -17.12
N SER A 805 17.04 41.16 -16.29
CA SER A 805 17.03 40.57 -14.95
C SER A 805 15.71 39.88 -14.66
N LEU A 806 15.77 38.63 -14.20
CA LEU A 806 14.64 37.85 -13.71
C LEU A 806 14.92 37.39 -12.28
N SER A 807 13.99 37.61 -11.36
CA SER A 807 14.15 37.17 -9.97
C SER A 807 12.86 36.67 -9.34
N PHE A 808 13.00 35.65 -8.51
CA PHE A 808 11.91 35.01 -7.75
C PHE A 808 12.12 35.23 -6.26
N ALA A 809 11.11 35.76 -5.55
CA ALA A 809 11.19 36.08 -4.13
C ALA A 809 9.94 35.67 -3.33
N GLY A 810 10.10 35.46 -2.03
CA GLY A 810 9.04 35.00 -1.14
C GLY A 810 9.06 33.48 -0.95
N SER A 811 7.93 32.90 -0.55
CA SER A 811 7.79 31.46 -0.33
C SER A 811 7.15 30.83 -1.57
N MET A 812 7.93 30.12 -2.38
CA MET A 812 7.44 29.57 -3.64
C MET A 812 7.97 28.15 -3.86
N SER A 813 7.14 27.25 -4.39
CA SER A 813 7.51 25.87 -4.71
C SER A 813 7.07 25.55 -6.13
N PHE A 814 8.01 25.21 -7.01
CA PHE A 814 7.74 24.85 -8.39
C PHE A 814 8.07 23.38 -8.63
N GLY A 815 7.17 22.66 -9.33
CA GLY A 815 7.54 21.37 -9.89
C GLY A 815 8.60 21.55 -10.97
N SER A 816 8.32 22.41 -11.94
CA SER A 816 9.27 22.78 -12.99
C SER A 816 9.28 24.28 -13.24
N LEU A 817 10.47 24.84 -13.50
CA LEU A 817 10.66 26.20 -13.99
C LEU A 817 11.47 26.16 -15.30
N ASP A 818 10.88 26.64 -16.38
CA ASP A 818 11.53 26.84 -17.67
C ASP A 818 11.75 28.32 -17.94
N VAL A 819 13.01 28.70 -18.17
CA VAL A 819 13.44 30.04 -18.56
C VAL A 819 14.10 29.91 -19.93
N ALA A 820 13.34 30.22 -20.98
CA ALA A 820 13.76 30.01 -22.37
C ALA A 820 13.70 31.30 -23.19
N GLU A 821 14.59 31.39 -24.19
CA GLU A 821 14.63 32.47 -25.21
C GLU A 821 14.83 33.90 -24.67
N LEU A 822 15.26 34.06 -23.41
CA LEU A 822 15.59 35.36 -22.83
C LEU A 822 17.02 35.79 -23.20
N ARG A 823 17.24 36.09 -24.49
CA ARG A 823 18.58 36.38 -25.04
C ARG A 823 19.29 37.58 -24.44
N SER A 824 18.55 38.50 -23.79
CA SER A 824 19.10 39.66 -23.11
C SER A 824 19.34 39.44 -21.62
N LEU A 825 19.00 38.27 -21.07
CA LEU A 825 19.07 37.99 -19.65
C LEU A 825 20.52 37.95 -19.19
N GLU A 826 20.88 38.86 -18.28
CA GLU A 826 22.20 38.96 -17.66
C GLU A 826 22.20 38.39 -16.24
N SER A 827 21.04 38.36 -15.57
CA SER A 827 20.89 37.92 -14.18
C SER A 827 19.62 37.10 -13.97
N LEU A 828 19.78 35.92 -13.35
CA LEU A 828 18.71 35.06 -12.85
C LEU A 828 18.95 34.81 -11.36
N ALA A 829 17.97 35.09 -10.50
CA ALA A 829 18.12 34.98 -9.06
C ALA A 829 16.92 34.33 -8.37
N PHE A 830 17.20 33.53 -7.33
CA PHE A 830 16.21 32.85 -6.50
C PHE A 830 16.39 33.26 -5.03
N GLY A 831 15.29 33.65 -4.37
CA GLY A 831 15.29 33.96 -2.94
C GLY A 831 15.31 32.72 -2.05
N GLU A 832 15.69 32.86 -0.78
CA GLU A 832 15.84 31.74 0.18
C GLU A 832 14.58 30.89 0.40
N GLY A 833 13.39 31.40 0.10
CA GLY A 833 12.12 30.67 0.23
C GLY A 833 11.62 30.04 -1.07
N VAL A 834 12.44 30.02 -2.12
CA VAL A 834 12.10 29.43 -3.42
C VAL A 834 12.67 28.02 -3.50
N ASP A 835 11.80 27.05 -3.76
CA ASP A 835 12.13 25.65 -3.96
C ASP A 835 11.65 25.18 -5.34
N ILE A 836 12.49 24.43 -6.05
CA ILE A 836 12.26 24.03 -7.44
C ILE A 836 12.79 22.60 -7.59
N ALA A 837 11.96 21.69 -8.09
CA ALA A 837 12.41 20.32 -8.39
C ALA A 837 13.14 20.25 -9.74
N ASP A 838 12.58 20.85 -10.79
CA ASP A 838 13.14 20.81 -12.15
C ASP A 838 13.43 22.23 -12.67
N LEU A 839 14.69 22.54 -12.99
CA LEU A 839 15.08 23.84 -13.54
C LEU A 839 15.64 23.68 -14.97
N VAL A 840 14.99 24.35 -15.92
CA VAL A 840 15.46 24.46 -17.31
C VAL A 840 15.80 25.92 -17.61
N VAL A 841 17.02 26.17 -18.07
CA VAL A 841 17.44 27.48 -18.57
C VAL A 841 18.07 27.32 -19.94
N SER A 842 17.45 27.89 -20.97
CA SER A 842 17.89 27.71 -22.35
C SER A 842 17.91 29.03 -23.14
N ASN A 843 18.84 29.13 -24.09
CA ASN A 843 18.94 30.25 -25.05
C ASN A 843 19.07 31.64 -24.38
N CYS A 844 19.74 31.71 -23.23
CA CYS A 844 20.00 32.93 -22.47
C CYS A 844 21.45 33.40 -22.69
N GLY A 845 21.77 33.84 -23.92
CA GLY A 845 23.15 34.06 -24.40
C GLY A 845 23.98 35.18 -23.74
N LEU A 846 23.43 35.93 -22.76
CA LEU A 846 24.18 36.88 -21.94
C LEU A 846 24.30 36.44 -20.46
N LEU A 847 23.68 35.32 -20.08
CA LEU A 847 23.68 34.82 -18.72
C LEU A 847 24.99 34.08 -18.47
N ASN A 848 25.87 34.67 -17.65
CA ASN A 848 27.22 34.15 -17.39
C ASN A 848 27.34 33.40 -16.05
N SER A 849 26.27 33.38 -15.24
CA SER A 849 26.22 32.66 -13.97
C SER A 849 24.78 32.33 -13.61
N VAL A 850 24.57 31.17 -12.98
CA VAL A 850 23.28 30.78 -12.38
C VAL A 850 23.58 30.32 -10.96
N ASP A 851 22.98 30.99 -9.97
CA ASP A 851 23.12 30.60 -8.56
C ASP A 851 21.97 29.69 -8.16
N VAL A 852 22.28 28.41 -7.96
CA VAL A 852 21.33 27.37 -7.53
C VAL A 852 21.54 26.94 -6.08
N SER A 853 22.35 27.68 -5.32
CA SER A 853 22.77 27.29 -3.95
C SER A 853 21.62 27.24 -2.93
N HIS A 854 20.51 27.93 -3.22
CA HIS A 854 19.30 27.95 -2.41
C HIS A 854 18.27 26.88 -2.83
N LEU A 855 18.48 26.18 -3.95
CA LEU A 855 17.56 25.18 -4.50
C LEU A 855 17.92 23.77 -4.00
N ALA A 856 17.84 23.56 -2.68
CA ALA A 856 18.24 22.28 -2.07
C ALA A 856 17.35 21.08 -2.48
N GLY A 857 16.11 21.34 -2.91
CA GLY A 857 15.17 20.34 -3.42
C GLY A 857 15.30 20.01 -4.92
N LEU A 858 16.30 20.57 -5.62
CA LEU A 858 16.49 20.38 -7.05
C LEU A 858 16.84 18.92 -7.38
N GLU A 859 16.00 18.27 -8.19
CA GLU A 859 16.16 16.90 -8.68
C GLU A 859 16.65 16.86 -10.13
N GLU A 860 16.24 17.84 -10.95
CA GLU A 860 16.65 17.96 -12.35
C GLU A 860 17.18 19.36 -12.69
N LEU A 861 18.33 19.43 -13.36
CA LEU A 861 18.91 20.68 -13.85
C LEU A 861 19.32 20.56 -15.31
N SER A 862 18.77 21.44 -16.15
CA SER A 862 19.11 21.55 -17.57
C SER A 862 19.54 22.98 -17.91
N LEU A 863 20.80 23.16 -18.29
CA LEU A 863 21.35 24.45 -18.72
C LEU A 863 21.90 24.33 -20.15
N SER A 864 21.41 25.18 -21.06
CA SER A 864 21.83 25.12 -22.47
C SER A 864 21.94 26.50 -23.13
N ALA A 865 22.93 26.68 -24.01
CA ALA A 865 23.13 27.91 -24.80
C ALA A 865 23.16 29.18 -23.93
N LEU A 866 23.95 29.14 -22.86
CA LEU A 866 24.22 30.29 -21.98
C LEU A 866 25.33 31.19 -22.57
N GLY A 867 25.67 32.27 -21.86
CA GLY A 867 26.70 33.21 -22.31
C GLY A 867 28.11 32.62 -22.34
N GLU A 868 28.98 33.17 -23.19
CA GLU A 868 30.39 32.75 -23.32
C GLU A 868 31.20 32.90 -22.02
N GLY A 869 30.73 33.72 -21.07
CA GLY A 869 31.33 33.86 -19.75
C GLY A 869 30.90 32.80 -18.74
N PHE A 870 29.92 31.95 -19.07
CA PHE A 870 29.51 30.82 -18.24
C PHE A 870 30.62 29.75 -18.24
N THR A 871 31.44 29.78 -17.20
CA THR A 871 32.68 28.98 -17.09
C THR A 871 32.74 28.11 -15.84
N GLN A 872 31.81 28.30 -14.90
CA GLN A 872 31.72 27.56 -13.65
C GLN A 872 30.26 27.42 -13.21
N LEU A 873 29.98 26.37 -12.45
CA LEU A 873 28.69 26.09 -11.81
C LEU A 873 28.96 25.43 -10.46
N ASP A 874 28.42 25.99 -9.38
CA ASP A 874 28.50 25.40 -8.04
C ASP A 874 27.21 24.61 -7.76
N LEU A 875 27.36 23.30 -7.55
CA LEU A 875 26.27 22.36 -7.25
C LEU A 875 26.37 21.77 -5.84
N SER A 876 27.20 22.35 -4.97
CA SER A 876 27.53 21.76 -3.65
C SER A 876 26.33 21.65 -2.71
N SER A 877 25.28 22.47 -2.91
CA SER A 877 24.03 22.42 -2.13
C SER A 877 22.96 21.50 -2.73
N ASN A 878 23.12 21.02 -3.97
CA ASN A 878 22.06 20.35 -4.73
C ASN A 878 22.18 18.81 -4.66
N THR A 879 22.34 18.27 -3.45
CA THR A 879 22.64 16.83 -3.23
C THR A 879 21.50 15.87 -3.59
N GLN A 880 20.32 16.41 -3.93
CA GLN A 880 19.14 15.67 -4.38
C GLN A 880 19.07 15.50 -5.90
N LEU A 881 20.00 16.08 -6.66
CA LEU A 881 20.02 15.98 -8.12
C LEU A 881 20.14 14.51 -8.57
N LYS A 882 19.18 14.10 -9.41
CA LYS A 882 19.12 12.81 -10.12
C LYS A 882 19.48 12.96 -11.59
N SER A 883 19.20 14.12 -12.19
CA SER A 883 19.50 14.40 -13.60
C SER A 883 20.21 15.74 -13.77
N LEU A 884 21.34 15.72 -14.47
CA LEU A 884 22.11 16.93 -14.82
C LEU A 884 22.40 16.96 -16.31
N SER A 885 21.90 17.99 -17.00
CA SER A 885 22.16 18.24 -18.41
C SER A 885 22.79 19.62 -18.60
N LEU A 886 24.02 19.66 -19.07
CA LEU A 886 24.73 20.90 -19.42
C LEU A 886 25.12 20.82 -20.88
N SER A 887 24.51 21.61 -21.75
CA SER A 887 24.68 21.51 -23.21
C SER A 887 25.14 22.84 -23.83
N LEU A 888 25.85 22.76 -24.96
CA LEU A 888 26.40 23.92 -25.67
C LEU A 888 27.29 24.81 -24.78
N LEU A 889 28.06 24.18 -23.88
CA LEU A 889 28.99 24.86 -23.01
C LEU A 889 30.15 25.48 -23.81
N SER A 890 30.57 26.68 -23.40
CA SER A 890 31.75 27.33 -23.96
C SER A 890 33.02 26.53 -23.67
N SER A 891 34.05 26.65 -24.51
CA SER A 891 35.37 26.05 -24.26
C SER A 891 36.05 26.54 -22.98
N GLY A 892 35.57 27.62 -22.36
CA GLY A 892 36.06 28.12 -21.08
C GLY A 892 35.54 27.33 -19.87
N PHE A 893 34.51 26.51 -20.04
CA PHE A 893 33.97 25.65 -18.98
C PHE A 893 34.84 24.39 -18.85
N THR A 894 35.83 24.44 -17.96
CA THR A 894 36.92 23.45 -17.88
C THR A 894 36.81 22.49 -16.69
N GLN A 895 35.95 22.78 -15.72
CA GLN A 895 35.79 21.99 -14.49
C GLN A 895 34.30 21.90 -14.10
N LEU A 896 33.91 20.72 -13.63
CA LEU A 896 32.61 20.45 -13.02
C LEU A 896 32.84 19.54 -11.81
N ASP A 897 32.45 20.00 -10.62
CA ASP A 897 32.48 19.17 -9.41
C ASP A 897 31.09 18.56 -9.18
N VAL A 898 30.97 17.26 -9.42
CA VAL A 898 29.75 16.48 -9.14
C VAL A 898 29.90 15.61 -7.88
N SER A 899 30.98 15.74 -7.10
CA SER A 899 31.31 14.80 -6.02
C SER A 899 30.27 14.75 -4.87
N GLY A 900 29.44 15.78 -4.73
CA GLY A 900 28.31 15.84 -3.80
C GLY A 900 26.99 15.26 -4.36
N LEU A 901 26.91 14.99 -5.66
CA LEU A 901 25.71 14.53 -6.35
C LEU A 901 25.64 12.99 -6.35
N THR A 902 25.52 12.38 -5.17
CA THR A 902 25.57 10.92 -5.01
C THR A 902 24.32 10.19 -5.48
N GLN A 903 23.23 10.93 -5.72
CA GLN A 903 21.95 10.43 -6.24
C GLN A 903 21.83 10.57 -7.77
N LEU A 904 22.88 11.06 -8.45
CA LEU A 904 22.84 11.31 -9.89
C LEU A 904 22.70 9.99 -10.66
N GLU A 905 21.60 9.87 -11.41
CA GLU A 905 21.25 8.73 -12.26
C GLU A 905 21.53 9.02 -13.74
N SER A 906 21.44 10.29 -14.17
CA SER A 906 21.68 10.72 -15.54
C SER A 906 22.59 11.94 -15.62
N LEU A 907 23.60 11.89 -16.50
CA LEU A 907 24.51 12.99 -16.77
C LEU A 907 24.68 13.21 -18.28
N THR A 908 24.33 14.41 -18.74
CA THR A 908 24.59 14.88 -20.10
C THR A 908 25.51 16.09 -20.08
N LEU A 909 26.64 16.00 -20.80
CA LEU A 909 27.59 17.09 -21.00
C LEU A 909 27.78 17.34 -22.50
N GLY A 910 27.49 18.55 -22.96
CA GLY A 910 27.62 18.98 -24.34
C GLY A 910 28.54 20.20 -24.47
N GLY A 911 29.68 20.05 -25.13
CA GLY A 911 30.73 21.05 -25.26
C GLY A 911 31.69 21.07 -24.06
N GLY A 912 32.21 22.26 -23.74
CA GLY A 912 33.17 22.44 -22.66
C GLY A 912 34.62 22.14 -23.04
N GLY A 913 35.54 22.48 -22.14
CA GLY A 913 36.98 22.27 -22.24
C GLY A 913 37.51 21.29 -21.19
N PHE A 914 36.72 20.27 -20.83
CA PHE A 914 37.07 19.31 -19.77
C PHE A 914 38.29 18.47 -20.17
N GLU A 915 39.37 18.59 -19.42
CA GLU A 915 40.54 17.68 -19.55
C GLU A 915 40.34 16.39 -18.74
N ALA A 916 39.55 16.46 -17.67
CA ALA A 916 39.20 15.35 -16.80
C ALA A 916 37.78 15.51 -16.24
N LEU A 917 37.13 14.37 -15.97
CA LEU A 917 35.81 14.30 -15.34
C LEU A 917 35.85 13.17 -14.30
N ASP A 918 35.71 13.52 -13.01
CA ASP A 918 35.66 12.56 -11.90
C ASP A 918 34.20 12.20 -11.59
N LEU A 919 33.83 10.96 -11.89
CA LEU A 919 32.51 10.40 -11.60
C LEU A 919 32.56 9.35 -10.47
N SER A 920 33.67 9.22 -9.73
CA SER A 920 33.90 8.11 -8.79
C SER A 920 32.88 7.97 -7.65
N ARG A 921 32.04 8.99 -7.43
CA ARG A 921 30.99 8.99 -6.39
C ARG A 921 29.57 8.84 -6.92
N GLN A 922 29.40 8.78 -8.25
CA GLN A 922 28.11 8.67 -8.92
C GLN A 922 27.76 7.18 -9.13
N ALA A 923 27.65 6.40 -8.05
CA ALA A 923 27.40 4.96 -8.14
C ALA A 923 25.99 4.62 -8.67
N ALA A 924 25.06 5.58 -8.59
CA ALA A 924 23.69 5.44 -9.09
C ALA A 924 23.54 5.76 -10.59
N LEU A 925 24.61 6.21 -11.27
CA LEU A 925 24.55 6.64 -12.67
C LEU A 925 24.19 5.45 -13.59
N ARG A 926 23.12 5.64 -14.38
CA ARG A 926 22.58 4.68 -15.35
C ARG A 926 22.85 5.13 -16.79
N ASP A 927 22.80 6.44 -17.02
CA ASP A 927 22.92 7.04 -18.34
C ASP A 927 23.99 8.13 -18.35
N LEU A 928 24.97 7.99 -19.24
CA LEU A 928 26.02 8.98 -19.44
C LEU A 928 26.09 9.39 -20.91
N ARG A 929 25.91 10.68 -21.18
CA ARG A 929 26.13 11.29 -22.49
C ARG A 929 27.17 12.39 -22.41
N ILE A 930 28.22 12.28 -23.21
CA ILE A 930 29.24 13.30 -23.40
C ILE A 930 29.32 13.59 -24.89
N ASP A 931 29.13 14.85 -25.27
CA ASP A 931 29.10 15.33 -26.65
C ASP A 931 30.03 16.53 -26.77
N GLY A 932 30.96 16.54 -27.72
CA GLY A 932 31.82 17.70 -28.00
C GLY A 932 32.89 18.01 -26.92
N ALA A 933 33.22 17.07 -26.05
CA ALA A 933 34.29 17.19 -25.05
C ALA A 933 35.68 16.89 -25.63
N GLY A 934 36.12 17.71 -26.59
CA GLY A 934 37.33 17.43 -27.40
C GLY A 934 38.66 17.41 -26.64
N ALA A 935 38.69 17.81 -25.36
CA ALA A 935 39.89 17.79 -24.52
C ALA A 935 39.97 16.59 -23.55
N LEU A 936 38.92 15.76 -23.47
CA LEU A 936 38.86 14.64 -22.53
C LEU A 936 39.78 13.50 -22.99
N ALA A 937 40.83 13.22 -22.21
CA ALA A 937 41.84 12.22 -22.55
C ALA A 937 41.52 10.81 -22.01
N SER A 938 40.83 10.72 -20.88
CA SER A 938 40.45 9.47 -20.23
C SER A 938 39.12 9.61 -19.51
N LEU A 939 38.32 8.53 -19.50
CA LEU A 939 37.07 8.45 -18.76
C LEU A 939 37.00 7.14 -17.99
N ASP A 940 37.01 7.23 -16.66
CA ASP A 940 36.93 6.07 -15.77
C ASP A 940 35.52 5.92 -15.21
N LEU A 941 34.83 4.88 -15.65
CA LEU A 941 33.46 4.51 -15.23
C LEU A 941 33.46 3.24 -14.36
N SER A 942 34.60 2.89 -13.76
CA SER A 942 34.76 1.67 -12.95
C SER A 942 33.94 1.65 -11.66
N ALA A 943 33.43 2.80 -11.21
CA ALA A 943 32.56 2.93 -10.04
C ALA A 943 31.05 2.90 -10.40
N GLN A 944 30.69 2.96 -11.69
CA GLN A 944 29.31 3.06 -12.16
C GLN A 944 28.72 1.67 -12.42
N HIS A 945 28.46 0.92 -11.34
CA HIS A 945 27.90 -0.44 -11.41
C HIS A 945 26.47 -0.50 -11.96
N ALA A 946 25.72 0.61 -11.90
CA ALA A 946 24.35 0.71 -12.41
C ALA A 946 24.27 1.15 -13.88
N LEU A 947 25.40 1.40 -14.54
CA LEU A 947 25.45 1.99 -15.88
C LEU A 947 24.88 1.05 -16.93
N SER A 948 23.88 1.53 -17.67
CA SER A 948 23.24 0.80 -18.76
C SER A 948 23.55 1.39 -20.14
N SER A 949 23.68 2.72 -20.24
CA SER A 949 23.92 3.40 -21.53
C SER A 949 25.06 4.41 -21.46
N VAL A 950 25.96 4.35 -22.44
CA VAL A 950 27.07 5.28 -22.59
C VAL A 950 27.17 5.81 -24.01
N TRP A 951 27.13 7.13 -24.13
CA TRP A 951 27.36 7.86 -25.37
C TRP A 951 28.51 8.84 -25.17
N VAL A 952 29.59 8.68 -25.93
CA VAL A 952 30.69 9.64 -26.02
C VAL A 952 30.97 9.96 -27.48
N ASP A 953 30.64 11.18 -27.88
CA ASP A 953 30.86 11.70 -29.24
C ASP A 953 31.62 13.03 -29.19
N GLY A 954 32.40 13.32 -30.24
CA GLY A 954 33.21 14.53 -30.33
C GLY A 954 34.38 14.62 -29.35
N ALA A 955 34.69 13.56 -28.59
CA ALA A 955 35.85 13.46 -27.70
C ALA A 955 37.09 12.92 -28.45
N GLY A 956 37.57 13.67 -29.45
CA GLY A 956 38.60 13.20 -30.40
C GLY A 956 39.99 12.87 -29.84
N ASN A 957 40.19 12.94 -28.53
CA ASN A 957 41.45 12.62 -27.83
C ASN A 957 41.27 11.60 -26.70
N LEU A 958 40.12 10.91 -26.60
CA LEU A 958 39.87 9.93 -25.54
C LEU A 958 40.62 8.63 -25.83
N GLU A 959 41.75 8.45 -25.16
CA GLU A 959 42.64 7.30 -25.35
C GLU A 959 42.21 6.07 -24.54
N SER A 960 41.49 6.27 -23.43
CA SER A 960 41.05 5.19 -22.54
C SER A 960 39.64 5.39 -22.00
N LEU A 961 38.84 4.32 -22.06
CA LEU A 961 37.51 4.22 -21.46
C LEU A 961 37.43 2.90 -20.67
N THR A 962 37.12 2.98 -19.38
CA THR A 962 36.97 1.82 -18.50
C THR A 962 35.56 1.76 -17.92
N PHE A 963 34.99 0.57 -17.81
CA PHE A 963 33.67 0.33 -17.22
C PHE A 963 33.77 -0.52 -15.95
N ALA A 964 32.75 -0.47 -15.10
CA ALA A 964 32.59 -1.45 -14.03
C ALA A 964 32.36 -2.86 -14.63
N GLY A 965 33.02 -3.87 -14.09
CA GLY A 965 33.04 -5.22 -14.68
C GLY A 965 31.69 -5.96 -14.66
N ASP A 966 30.75 -5.48 -13.86
CA ASP A 966 29.37 -5.96 -13.68
C ASP A 966 28.32 -4.97 -14.21
N ALA A 967 28.72 -3.88 -14.86
CA ALA A 967 27.79 -2.91 -15.43
C ALA A 967 26.83 -3.61 -16.41
N PRO A 968 25.50 -3.43 -16.26
CA PRO A 968 24.49 -4.04 -17.13
C PRO A 968 24.33 -3.25 -18.45
N LEU A 969 25.44 -3.02 -19.16
CA LEU A 969 25.44 -2.21 -20.38
C LEU A 969 24.58 -2.86 -21.46
N THR A 970 23.72 -2.05 -22.06
CA THR A 970 22.86 -2.39 -23.20
C THR A 970 23.26 -1.60 -24.44
N GLU A 971 23.82 -0.40 -24.28
CA GLU A 971 24.17 0.49 -25.39
C GLU A 971 25.52 1.19 -25.16
N ILE A 972 26.38 1.12 -26.19
CA ILE A 972 27.68 1.81 -26.18
C ILE A 972 27.88 2.53 -27.51
N TYR A 973 28.02 3.85 -27.47
CA TYR A 973 28.30 4.71 -28.62
C TYR A 973 29.54 5.56 -28.36
N VAL A 974 30.71 5.15 -28.87
CA VAL A 974 32.00 5.80 -28.59
C VAL A 974 32.84 6.01 -29.86
N SER A 975 32.21 6.50 -30.92
CA SER A 975 32.86 6.65 -32.23
C SER A 975 33.71 7.91 -32.35
N GLY A 976 34.79 7.87 -33.13
CA GLY A 976 35.61 9.05 -33.41
C GLY A 976 36.40 9.56 -32.20
N THR A 977 36.71 8.69 -31.22
CA THR A 977 37.27 9.11 -29.93
C THR A 977 38.79 8.85 -29.81
N GLY A 978 39.34 7.93 -30.61
CA GLY A 978 40.78 7.62 -30.62
C GLY A 978 41.15 6.40 -29.77
N LEU A 979 40.17 5.65 -29.28
CA LEU A 979 40.37 4.47 -28.44
C LEU A 979 41.25 3.43 -29.12
N THR A 980 42.31 2.98 -28.43
CA THR A 980 43.20 1.91 -28.92
C THR A 980 42.76 0.52 -28.48
N GLN A 981 42.02 0.45 -27.37
CA GLN A 981 41.42 -0.76 -26.81
C GLN A 981 40.08 -0.39 -26.16
N LEU A 982 39.15 -1.34 -26.15
CA LEU A 982 37.87 -1.22 -25.46
C LEU A 982 37.50 -2.59 -24.89
N GLU A 983 37.55 -2.71 -23.56
CA GLU A 983 37.07 -3.90 -22.87
C GLU A 983 35.60 -3.71 -22.48
N ILE A 984 34.71 -4.45 -23.14
CA ILE A 984 33.29 -4.45 -22.81
C ILE A 984 33.05 -5.48 -21.70
N PRO A 985 32.37 -5.12 -20.59
CA PRO A 985 32.02 -6.04 -19.50
C PRO A 985 31.32 -7.30 -20.02
N GLN A 986 31.69 -8.47 -19.47
CA GLN A 986 31.05 -9.73 -19.88
C GLN A 986 29.60 -9.84 -19.42
N SER A 987 29.20 -9.06 -18.42
CA SER A 987 27.81 -8.88 -17.99
C SER A 987 26.96 -8.10 -19.00
N ALA A 988 27.58 -7.40 -19.95
CA ALA A 988 26.86 -6.58 -20.91
C ALA A 988 26.00 -7.45 -21.85
N VAL A 989 24.75 -7.01 -22.03
CA VAL A 989 23.77 -7.61 -22.93
C VAL A 989 23.39 -6.54 -23.94
N LEU A 990 24.34 -6.26 -24.84
CA LEU A 990 24.24 -5.16 -25.77
C LEU A 990 23.17 -5.40 -26.83
N THR A 991 22.42 -4.35 -27.16
CA THR A 991 21.52 -4.28 -28.32
C THR A 991 22.14 -3.45 -29.43
N SER A 992 22.96 -2.45 -29.08
CA SER A 992 23.66 -1.58 -30.03
C SER A 992 25.09 -1.27 -29.59
N LEU A 993 26.02 -1.37 -30.54
CA LEU A 993 27.44 -1.04 -30.34
C LEU A 993 27.97 -0.20 -31.49
N SER A 994 28.50 0.98 -31.17
CA SER A 994 29.12 1.88 -32.15
C SER A 994 30.50 2.31 -31.67
N VAL A 995 31.53 1.82 -32.36
CA VAL A 995 32.95 2.06 -32.06
C VAL A 995 33.71 2.48 -33.33
N GLY A 996 33.02 3.01 -34.33
CA GLY A 996 33.61 3.43 -35.60
C GLY A 996 34.63 4.57 -35.46
N ASP A 997 35.53 4.69 -36.42
CA ASP A 997 36.59 5.72 -36.46
C ASP A 997 37.43 5.80 -35.15
N ASN A 998 37.86 4.64 -34.65
CA ASN A 998 38.77 4.53 -33.52
C ASN A 998 40.12 3.91 -33.96
N GLN A 999 40.93 3.46 -33.00
CA GLN A 999 42.23 2.84 -33.23
C GLN A 999 42.26 1.39 -32.70
N LEU A 1000 41.11 0.73 -32.58
CA LEU A 1000 40.97 -0.61 -32.00
C LEU A 1000 41.67 -1.66 -32.85
N SER A 1001 42.63 -2.38 -32.27
CA SER A 1001 43.28 -3.53 -32.93
C SER A 1001 42.51 -4.84 -32.79
N GLU A 1002 41.63 -4.91 -31.80
CA GLU A 1002 40.77 -6.04 -31.47
C GLU A 1002 39.44 -5.52 -30.94
N LEU A 1003 38.35 -6.25 -31.22
CA LEU A 1003 37.03 -6.00 -30.68
C LEU A 1003 36.38 -7.34 -30.35
N VAL A 1004 36.11 -7.57 -29.07
CA VAL A 1004 35.47 -8.80 -28.58
C VAL A 1004 34.04 -8.47 -28.17
N ILE A 1005 33.08 -9.14 -28.78
CA ILE A 1005 31.67 -9.03 -28.40
C ILE A 1005 31.40 -9.97 -27.21
N PRO A 1006 30.83 -9.50 -26.08
CA PRO A 1006 30.47 -10.36 -24.96
C PRO A 1006 29.51 -11.47 -25.37
N GLU A 1007 29.66 -12.67 -24.76
CA GLU A 1007 28.84 -13.83 -25.13
C GLU A 1007 27.32 -13.56 -24.94
N GLY A 1008 26.95 -12.90 -23.83
CA GLY A 1008 25.58 -12.49 -23.56
C GLY A 1008 24.99 -11.54 -24.61
N SER A 1009 25.85 -10.79 -25.31
CA SER A 1009 25.46 -9.84 -26.36
C SER A 1009 25.29 -10.51 -27.73
N ARG A 1010 25.79 -11.73 -27.95
CA ARG A 1010 25.79 -12.37 -29.29
C ARG A 1010 24.37 -12.63 -29.85
N GLN A 1011 23.40 -12.85 -28.97
CA GLN A 1011 22.00 -13.09 -29.36
C GLN A 1011 21.14 -11.80 -29.36
N THR A 1012 21.58 -10.75 -28.67
CA THR A 1012 20.81 -9.52 -28.46
C THR A 1012 21.28 -8.36 -29.33
N LEU A 1013 22.54 -8.34 -29.74
CA LEU A 1013 23.09 -7.25 -30.54
C LEU A 1013 22.39 -7.22 -31.91
N LYS A 1014 21.82 -6.07 -32.25
CA LYS A 1014 21.10 -5.81 -33.50
C LYS A 1014 21.84 -4.85 -34.41
N SER A 1015 22.56 -3.89 -33.83
CA SER A 1015 23.29 -2.85 -34.56
C SER A 1015 24.77 -2.84 -34.19
N LEU A 1016 25.64 -2.92 -35.19
CA LEU A 1016 27.09 -2.80 -35.01
C LEU A 1016 27.69 -1.81 -36.02
N ILE A 1017 28.40 -0.80 -35.52
CA ILE A 1017 29.19 0.14 -36.33
C ILE A 1017 30.64 0.08 -35.86
N ALA A 1018 31.55 -0.39 -36.72
CA ALA A 1018 32.96 -0.60 -36.33
C ALA A 1018 33.99 -0.27 -37.44
N TYR A 1019 33.58 0.46 -38.50
CA TYR A 1019 34.47 0.89 -39.57
C TYR A 1019 35.62 1.80 -39.09
N GLY A 1020 36.66 1.97 -39.90
CA GLY A 1020 37.73 2.94 -39.60
C GLY A 1020 38.54 2.62 -38.33
N ASN A 1021 38.76 1.34 -38.03
CA ASN A 1021 39.59 0.86 -36.92
C ASN A 1021 40.89 0.19 -37.43
N LYS A 1022 41.58 -0.56 -36.56
CA LYS A 1022 42.78 -1.36 -36.87
C LYS A 1022 42.52 -2.87 -36.72
N LEU A 1023 41.28 -3.33 -36.93
CA LEU A 1023 40.90 -4.73 -36.76
C LEU A 1023 41.50 -5.58 -37.88
N LYS A 1024 42.17 -6.68 -37.52
CA LYS A 1024 42.66 -7.69 -38.49
C LYS A 1024 41.57 -8.69 -38.88
N SER A 1025 40.68 -8.98 -37.95
CA SER A 1025 39.55 -9.89 -38.08
C SER A 1025 38.47 -9.47 -37.07
N LEU A 1026 37.26 -10.00 -37.23
CA LEU A 1026 36.16 -9.80 -36.30
C LEU A 1026 35.24 -11.03 -36.37
N ASP A 1027 34.97 -11.65 -35.22
CA ASP A 1027 34.07 -12.82 -35.14
C ASP A 1027 32.66 -12.39 -34.72
N LEU A 1028 31.75 -12.45 -35.69
CA LEU A 1028 30.31 -12.21 -35.53
C LEU A 1028 29.49 -13.48 -35.84
N GLY A 1029 30.13 -14.65 -35.84
CA GLY A 1029 29.52 -15.94 -36.18
C GLY A 1029 28.28 -16.27 -35.36
N GLY A 1030 27.18 -16.59 -36.03
CA GLY A 1030 25.92 -16.95 -35.36
C GLY A 1030 25.15 -15.76 -34.77
N MET A 1031 25.56 -14.53 -35.06
CA MET A 1031 24.82 -13.32 -34.74
C MET A 1031 23.87 -12.94 -35.88
N ASN A 1032 22.68 -12.43 -35.55
CA ASN A 1032 21.69 -11.95 -36.51
C ASN A 1032 21.45 -10.45 -36.30
N LEU A 1033 22.13 -9.65 -37.12
CA LEU A 1033 22.16 -8.20 -37.05
C LEU A 1033 21.11 -7.59 -37.99
N ASP A 1034 20.41 -6.57 -37.52
CA ASP A 1034 19.51 -5.77 -38.35
C ASP A 1034 20.35 -4.76 -39.17
N GLY A 1035 21.44 -4.25 -38.58
CA GLY A 1035 22.39 -3.36 -39.25
C GLY A 1035 23.85 -3.62 -38.85
N CYS A 1036 24.73 -3.71 -39.85
CA CYS A 1036 26.17 -3.86 -39.63
C CYS A 1036 26.94 -2.94 -40.58
N LEU A 1037 27.80 -2.06 -40.04
CA LEU A 1037 28.62 -1.14 -40.81
C LEU A 1037 30.10 -1.31 -40.45
N LEU A 1038 30.80 -2.11 -41.23
CA LEU A 1038 32.23 -2.41 -41.06
C LEU A 1038 33.14 -1.62 -42.01
N VAL A 1039 32.55 -0.97 -43.03
CA VAL A 1039 33.22 -0.09 -44.00
C VAL A 1039 32.28 1.04 -44.37
N ALA A 1040 32.70 2.30 -44.18
CA ALA A 1040 31.92 3.47 -44.58
C ALA A 1040 32.47 4.11 -45.88
N ALA A 1041 31.58 4.65 -46.71
CA ALA A 1041 31.94 5.46 -47.87
C ALA A 1041 31.78 6.95 -47.52
N GLY A 1042 32.89 7.69 -47.35
CA GLY A 1042 32.85 9.09 -46.94
C GLY A 1042 33.82 9.96 -47.74
N GLY A 1043 33.31 10.81 -48.64
CA GLY A 1043 34.11 11.85 -49.30
C GLY A 1043 34.97 11.41 -50.48
N GLY A 1044 34.72 10.21 -51.04
CA GLY A 1044 35.49 9.66 -52.18
C GLY A 1044 36.48 8.56 -51.79
N ASP A 1045 36.78 8.41 -50.50
CA ASP A 1045 37.62 7.36 -49.95
C ASP A 1045 36.78 6.38 -49.10
N LEU A 1046 37.12 5.10 -49.16
CA LEU A 1046 36.61 4.08 -48.23
C LEU A 1046 37.29 4.29 -46.87
N ARG A 1047 36.60 3.99 -45.77
CA ARG A 1047 37.19 3.91 -44.42
C ARG A 1047 37.31 2.45 -43.97
N PRO A 1048 38.26 1.68 -44.54
CA PRO A 1048 38.48 0.29 -44.18
C PRO A 1048 39.20 0.17 -42.84
N GLN A 1049 39.42 -1.06 -42.39
CA GLN A 1049 40.35 -1.34 -41.31
C GLN A 1049 41.79 -1.13 -41.78
N THR A 1050 42.65 -0.56 -40.93
CA THR A 1050 44.06 -0.26 -41.27
C THR A 1050 45.07 -0.84 -40.27
N PRO A 1051 45.09 -2.16 -40.04
CA PRO A 1051 46.04 -2.79 -39.13
C PRO A 1051 47.48 -2.70 -39.64
N VAL A 1052 48.43 -2.78 -38.69
CA VAL A 1052 49.85 -2.98 -38.97
C VAL A 1052 50.24 -4.42 -38.64
N PHE A 1053 50.89 -5.10 -39.58
CA PHE A 1053 51.53 -6.39 -39.35
C PHE A 1053 52.98 -6.15 -38.89
N GLU A 1054 53.17 -6.29 -37.58
CA GLU A 1054 54.43 -6.08 -36.89
C GLU A 1054 55.35 -7.31 -36.99
N GLY A 1055 56.66 -7.08 -37.07
CA GLY A 1055 57.66 -8.14 -36.88
C GLY A 1055 57.98 -9.00 -38.10
N ALA A 1056 57.66 -8.54 -39.30
CA ALA A 1056 58.12 -9.19 -40.52
C ALA A 1056 59.64 -8.96 -40.68
N GLU A 1057 60.44 -10.01 -40.46
CA GLU A 1057 61.90 -9.95 -40.62
C GLU A 1057 62.28 -9.99 -42.10
N GLN A 1058 63.15 -9.09 -42.53
CA GLN A 1058 63.76 -9.21 -43.85
C GLN A 1058 64.80 -10.34 -43.84
N LYS A 1059 64.62 -11.38 -44.67
CA LYS A 1059 65.60 -12.46 -44.84
C LYS A 1059 65.89 -12.63 -46.33
N ASP A 1060 67.18 -12.59 -46.68
CA ASP A 1060 67.65 -12.70 -48.06
C ASP A 1060 66.93 -11.72 -49.02
N GLU A 1061 66.89 -10.44 -48.65
CA GLU A 1061 66.18 -9.34 -49.33
C GLU A 1061 64.64 -9.42 -49.31
N SER A 1062 64.04 -10.58 -49.06
CA SER A 1062 62.57 -10.77 -49.00
C SER A 1062 61.94 -10.55 -47.61
N VAL A 1063 60.66 -10.20 -47.58
CA VAL A 1063 59.86 -10.04 -46.34
C VAL A 1063 58.66 -10.99 -46.41
N VAL A 1064 58.43 -11.79 -45.37
CA VAL A 1064 57.33 -12.76 -45.31
C VAL A 1064 56.35 -12.34 -44.20
N VAL A 1065 55.08 -12.18 -44.55
CA VAL A 1065 53.98 -11.90 -43.62
C VAL A 1065 53.13 -13.14 -43.47
N ASP A 1066 53.04 -13.66 -42.25
CA ASP A 1066 52.20 -14.82 -41.91
C ASP A 1066 50.76 -14.38 -41.63
N LEU A 1067 49.80 -14.99 -42.34
CA LEU A 1067 48.36 -14.75 -42.21
C LEU A 1067 47.62 -15.97 -41.67
N SER A 1068 48.32 -16.98 -41.15
CA SER A 1068 47.68 -18.21 -40.66
C SER A 1068 46.61 -17.95 -39.59
N SER A 1069 46.72 -16.87 -38.82
CA SER A 1069 45.75 -16.51 -37.76
C SER A 1069 44.41 -16.00 -38.29
N ILE A 1070 44.32 -15.62 -39.57
CA ILE A 1070 43.10 -15.12 -40.22
C ILE A 1070 42.67 -16.00 -41.40
N ALA A 1071 43.37 -17.12 -41.63
CA ALA A 1071 43.19 -17.95 -42.82
C ALA A 1071 41.76 -18.50 -42.96
N ASP A 1072 41.11 -18.86 -41.86
CA ASP A 1072 39.79 -19.49 -41.86
C ASP A 1072 38.66 -18.57 -42.34
N GLY A 1073 38.81 -17.25 -42.21
CA GLY A 1073 37.82 -16.26 -42.66
C GLY A 1073 38.24 -15.50 -43.92
N LEU A 1074 39.38 -15.82 -44.53
CA LEU A 1074 39.92 -15.08 -45.67
C LEU A 1074 39.12 -15.38 -46.95
N MET A 1075 38.32 -14.42 -47.43
CA MET A 1075 37.51 -14.59 -48.66
C MET A 1075 38.27 -14.24 -49.93
N GLY A 1076 39.14 -13.25 -49.84
CA GLY A 1076 39.91 -12.74 -50.98
C GLY A 1076 41.07 -11.88 -50.51
N LEU A 1077 42.22 -12.03 -51.15
CA LEU A 1077 43.44 -11.30 -50.82
C LEU A 1077 44.08 -10.73 -52.07
N TYR A 1078 44.35 -9.43 -52.03
CA TYR A 1078 45.10 -8.69 -53.02
C TYR A 1078 46.50 -8.37 -52.45
N PRO A 1079 47.53 -9.17 -52.79
CA PRO A 1079 48.85 -9.06 -52.14
C PRO A 1079 49.66 -7.84 -52.59
N GLY A 1080 49.13 -7.00 -53.48
CA GLY A 1080 49.86 -5.86 -54.05
C GLY A 1080 51.11 -6.32 -54.81
N ALA A 1081 52.29 -5.89 -54.34
CA ALA A 1081 53.59 -6.27 -54.88
C ALA A 1081 54.13 -7.62 -54.32
N GLY A 1082 53.43 -8.22 -53.35
CA GLY A 1082 53.76 -9.51 -52.77
C GLY A 1082 53.17 -10.70 -53.55
N ALA A 1083 53.59 -11.90 -53.19
CA ALA A 1083 53.03 -13.16 -53.66
C ALA A 1083 52.42 -13.94 -52.48
N TYR A 1084 51.13 -14.27 -52.58
CA TYR A 1084 50.42 -15.08 -51.58
C TYR A 1084 50.58 -16.58 -51.87
N ASP A 1085 51.01 -17.34 -50.86
CA ASP A 1085 51.04 -18.81 -50.88
C ASP A 1085 49.89 -19.35 -50.02
N GLU A 1086 48.91 -19.96 -50.68
CA GLU A 1086 47.72 -20.53 -50.06
C GLU A 1086 48.02 -21.75 -49.17
N ALA A 1087 49.12 -22.49 -49.43
CA ALA A 1087 49.47 -23.67 -48.64
C ALA A 1087 50.10 -23.31 -47.29
N THR A 1088 50.79 -22.17 -47.23
CA THR A 1088 51.44 -21.68 -46.01
C THR A 1088 50.74 -20.48 -45.40
N HIS A 1089 49.69 -19.95 -46.05
CA HIS A 1089 48.99 -18.71 -45.68
C HIS A 1089 49.91 -17.52 -45.47
N ALA A 1090 50.92 -17.35 -46.35
CA ALA A 1090 51.92 -16.29 -46.20
C ALA A 1090 51.98 -15.39 -47.44
N VAL A 1091 52.20 -14.10 -47.25
CA VAL A 1091 52.49 -13.14 -48.33
C VAL A 1091 53.98 -12.82 -48.32
N THR A 1092 54.67 -13.10 -49.42
CA THR A 1092 56.11 -12.85 -49.58
C THR A 1092 56.34 -11.65 -50.49
N PHE A 1093 57.05 -10.63 -49.99
CA PHE A 1093 57.48 -9.45 -50.73
C PHE A 1093 58.96 -9.55 -51.08
N SER A 1094 59.35 -9.00 -52.23
CA SER A 1094 60.74 -9.08 -52.70
C SER A 1094 61.69 -8.09 -52.02
N ASN A 1095 61.17 -7.09 -51.29
CA ASN A 1095 61.93 -6.08 -50.54
C ASN A 1095 61.03 -5.37 -49.51
N ALA A 1096 61.65 -4.60 -48.60
CA ALA A 1096 60.96 -3.88 -47.54
C ALA A 1096 60.05 -2.73 -48.05
N ASP A 1097 60.43 -2.03 -49.12
CA ASP A 1097 59.62 -0.94 -49.68
C ASP A 1097 58.30 -1.45 -50.26
N ASP A 1098 58.32 -2.63 -50.89
CA ASP A 1098 57.13 -3.30 -51.41
C ASP A 1098 56.25 -3.85 -50.28
N ALA A 1099 56.84 -4.37 -49.19
CA ALA A 1099 56.10 -4.79 -48.00
C ALA A 1099 55.43 -3.58 -47.29
N ALA A 1100 56.14 -2.45 -47.20
CA ALA A 1100 55.62 -1.23 -46.58
C ALA A 1100 54.43 -0.61 -47.35
N ARG A 1101 54.29 -0.90 -48.65
CA ARG A 1101 53.09 -0.53 -49.44
C ARG A 1101 51.84 -1.35 -49.08
N GLY A 1102 52.01 -2.43 -48.33
CA GLY A 1102 50.90 -3.21 -47.79
C GLY A 1102 50.20 -4.12 -48.79
N PHE A 1103 49.08 -4.67 -48.34
CA PHE A 1103 48.19 -5.55 -49.10
C PHE A 1103 46.76 -5.36 -48.60
N MET A 1104 45.78 -5.79 -49.40
CA MET A 1104 44.36 -5.70 -49.03
C MET A 1104 43.75 -7.09 -48.93
N TYR A 1105 42.78 -7.27 -48.05
CA TYR A 1105 41.98 -8.48 -48.01
C TYR A 1105 40.56 -8.23 -47.52
N SER A 1106 39.69 -9.18 -47.85
CA SER A 1106 38.31 -9.27 -47.35
C SER A 1106 38.21 -10.47 -46.42
N TYR A 1107 37.59 -10.26 -45.26
CA TYR A 1107 37.44 -11.26 -44.21
C TYR A 1107 35.95 -11.47 -43.89
N ASP A 1108 35.51 -12.72 -43.92
CA ASP A 1108 34.17 -13.14 -43.53
C ASP A 1108 34.05 -13.15 -42.01
N THR A 1109 33.16 -12.30 -41.48
CA THR A 1109 32.92 -12.24 -40.03
C THR A 1109 31.96 -13.33 -39.53
N GLY A 1110 31.26 -14.03 -40.44
CA GLY A 1110 30.22 -15.01 -40.10
C GLY A 1110 28.89 -14.41 -39.65
N ALA A 1111 28.70 -13.09 -39.75
CA ALA A 1111 27.44 -12.42 -39.40
C ALA A 1111 26.32 -12.74 -40.41
N THR A 1112 25.10 -12.88 -39.91
CA THR A 1112 23.88 -12.78 -40.74
C THR A 1112 23.32 -11.36 -40.61
N VAL A 1113 23.10 -10.66 -41.72
CA VAL A 1113 22.57 -9.28 -41.72
C VAL A 1113 21.24 -9.25 -42.49
N ALA A 1114 20.18 -8.74 -41.87
CA ALA A 1114 18.82 -8.83 -42.40
C ALA A 1114 18.61 -8.00 -43.69
N ASP A 1115 19.11 -6.76 -43.74
CA ASP A 1115 18.81 -5.79 -44.82
C ASP A 1115 20.04 -5.34 -45.63
N GLY A 1116 21.25 -5.78 -45.27
CA GLY A 1116 22.47 -5.53 -46.03
C GLY A 1116 22.79 -6.78 -46.85
N GLY A 1117 22.86 -6.68 -48.18
CA GLY A 1117 23.18 -7.83 -49.06
C GLY A 1117 24.50 -8.53 -48.69
N ASP A 1118 24.91 -9.54 -49.47
CA ASP A 1118 26.06 -10.46 -49.18
C ASP A 1118 27.38 -9.80 -48.71
N GLU A 1119 27.55 -8.48 -48.87
CA GLU A 1119 28.73 -7.70 -48.47
C GLU A 1119 28.65 -7.07 -47.06
N ALA A 1120 27.48 -7.04 -46.40
CA ALA A 1120 27.30 -6.31 -45.13
C ALA A 1120 27.97 -6.95 -43.90
N GLY A 1121 28.32 -8.25 -43.99
CA GLY A 1121 29.10 -8.97 -42.98
C GLY A 1121 30.60 -9.10 -43.32
N ILE A 1122 31.07 -8.41 -44.35
CA ILE A 1122 32.47 -8.52 -44.82
C ILE A 1122 33.30 -7.38 -44.23
N LEU A 1123 34.38 -7.74 -43.55
CA LEU A 1123 35.41 -6.80 -43.12
C LEU A 1123 36.38 -6.55 -44.28
N VAL A 1124 36.56 -5.29 -44.69
CA VAL A 1124 37.57 -4.90 -45.67
C VAL A 1124 38.77 -4.30 -44.94
N VAL A 1125 39.95 -4.85 -45.24
CA VAL A 1125 41.19 -4.51 -44.55
C VAL A 1125 42.24 -4.03 -45.55
N GLU A 1126 42.81 -2.87 -45.27
CA GLU A 1126 44.00 -2.32 -45.92
C GLU A 1126 45.17 -2.41 -44.94
N ALA A 1127 45.93 -3.50 -45.04
CA ALA A 1127 47.02 -3.80 -44.12
C ALA A 1127 48.32 -3.13 -44.55
N SER A 1128 49.06 -2.58 -43.60
CA SER A 1128 50.45 -2.17 -43.76
C SER A 1128 51.39 -3.13 -43.03
N VAL A 1129 52.66 -3.15 -43.42
CA VAL A 1129 53.68 -4.03 -42.82
C VAL A 1129 54.81 -3.18 -42.25
N ASP A 1130 55.11 -3.36 -40.97
CA ASP A 1130 56.32 -2.80 -40.37
C ASP A 1130 57.48 -3.82 -40.47
N VAL A 1131 58.55 -3.44 -41.16
CA VAL A 1131 59.68 -4.32 -41.51
C VAL A 1131 60.86 -4.03 -40.59
N LYS A 1132 61.28 -5.03 -39.82
CA LYS A 1132 62.48 -4.91 -38.97
C LYS A 1132 63.76 -5.21 -39.77
N PRO A 1133 64.82 -4.38 -39.68
CA PRO A 1133 66.10 -4.67 -40.33
C PRO A 1133 66.75 -5.92 -39.69
N TYR A 1134 67.30 -6.80 -40.54
CA TYR A 1134 67.98 -8.03 -40.13
C TYR A 1134 69.29 -7.75 -39.38
N GLU A 1135 69.47 -8.29 -38.17
CA GLU A 1135 70.77 -8.36 -37.48
C GLU A 1135 71.33 -9.79 -37.56
N GLU A 1136 72.52 -9.97 -38.14
CA GLU A 1136 73.21 -11.27 -38.21
C GLU A 1136 73.61 -11.79 -36.80
N PRO A 1137 73.45 -13.09 -36.50
CA PRO A 1137 73.93 -13.65 -35.24
C PRO A 1137 75.45 -13.85 -35.24
N ASP A 1138 76.15 -13.20 -34.30
CA ASP A 1138 77.60 -13.36 -34.07
C ASP A 1138 77.98 -14.84 -33.83
N THR A 1139 78.94 -15.34 -34.62
CA THR A 1139 79.47 -16.70 -34.50
C THR A 1139 80.48 -16.81 -33.33
N PRO A 1140 80.39 -17.85 -32.47
CA PRO A 1140 81.27 -17.99 -31.31
C PRO A 1140 82.59 -18.66 -31.68
N GLY A 1141 83.69 -17.90 -31.58
CA GLY A 1141 85.06 -18.38 -31.81
C GLY A 1141 86.06 -17.92 -30.75
N GLY A 1142 86.15 -18.66 -29.64
CA GLY A 1142 87.42 -18.92 -28.93
C GLY A 1142 87.83 -18.05 -27.72
N ASN A 1143 87.42 -18.50 -26.52
CA ASN A 1143 88.25 -18.89 -25.33
C ASN A 1143 89.33 -17.92 -24.76
N PRO A 1144 89.76 -18.06 -23.49
CA PRO A 1144 89.06 -18.01 -22.18
C PRO A 1144 89.65 -16.96 -21.21
N GLY A 1145 88.93 -16.62 -20.13
CA GLY A 1145 89.58 -16.08 -18.92
C GLY A 1145 88.68 -15.48 -17.82
N GLN A 1146 88.47 -16.27 -16.75
CA GLN A 1146 87.97 -15.92 -15.40
C GLN A 1146 86.51 -15.45 -15.28
N GLY A 1147 85.60 -16.01 -14.48
CA GLY A 1147 85.58 -16.97 -13.35
C GLY A 1147 84.38 -16.54 -12.47
N GLY A 1148 83.58 -17.33 -11.77
CA GLY A 1148 83.39 -18.77 -11.58
C GLY A 1148 82.21 -18.95 -10.60
N GLY A 1149 81.64 -20.16 -10.52
CA GLY A 1149 80.70 -20.62 -9.47
C GLY A 1149 79.22 -20.63 -9.91
N GLN A 1150 78.70 -21.76 -10.41
CA GLN A 1150 78.04 -22.86 -9.66
C GLN A 1150 76.55 -22.59 -9.40
N THR A 1151 75.62 -23.21 -10.15
CA THR A 1151 74.96 -24.53 -9.91
C THR A 1151 74.26 -24.58 -8.54
N GLY A 1152 72.99 -24.96 -8.39
CA GLY A 1152 72.03 -25.61 -9.27
C GLY A 1152 70.98 -26.32 -8.39
N GLU A 1153 69.85 -26.67 -9.02
CA GLU A 1153 68.90 -27.73 -8.68
C GLU A 1153 67.97 -27.61 -7.44
N GLY A 1154 66.69 -27.91 -7.71
CA GLY A 1154 66.00 -28.97 -6.97
C GLY A 1154 64.83 -28.58 -6.08
N GLU A 1155 63.61 -28.81 -6.60
CA GLU A 1155 62.38 -29.23 -5.90
C GLU A 1155 61.80 -28.36 -4.76
N GLY A 1156 60.47 -28.42 -4.63
CA GLY A 1156 59.67 -27.45 -3.88
C GLY A 1156 59.48 -27.71 -2.39
N SER A 1157 58.85 -26.77 -1.70
CA SER A 1157 58.08 -27.04 -0.48
C SER A 1157 57.21 -25.86 -0.05
N GLN A 1158 56.15 -26.21 0.66
CA GLN A 1158 55.25 -25.39 1.44
C GLN A 1158 55.95 -24.44 2.44
N GLY A 1159 55.29 -23.32 2.71
CA GLY A 1159 54.71 -22.94 4.01
C GLY A 1159 55.65 -22.70 5.20
N GLY A 1160 55.56 -21.51 5.79
CA GLY A 1160 56.13 -21.24 7.11
C GLY A 1160 56.04 -19.79 7.55
N GLN A 1161 55.21 -19.55 8.55
CA GLN A 1161 54.93 -18.31 9.27
C GLN A 1161 56.17 -17.59 9.85
N GLY A 1162 56.03 -16.27 9.98
CA GLY A 1162 56.01 -15.62 11.30
C GLY A 1162 57.27 -14.88 11.74
N GLY A 1163 57.05 -13.69 12.33
CA GLY A 1163 57.90 -13.19 13.42
C GLY A 1163 58.53 -11.81 13.21
N SER A 1164 57.74 -10.77 13.48
CA SER A 1164 57.97 -9.75 14.51
C SER A 1164 59.38 -9.20 14.80
N ASP A 1165 59.42 -7.87 14.76
CA ASP A 1165 59.83 -6.97 15.85
C ASP A 1165 61.28 -6.55 16.12
N GLU A 1166 61.31 -5.30 16.61
CA GLU A 1166 62.35 -4.56 17.35
C GLU A 1166 63.53 -4.03 16.52
N GLY A 1167 63.93 -2.76 16.59
CA GLY A 1167 63.58 -1.68 17.52
C GLY A 1167 64.81 -0.80 17.77
N SER A 1168 64.56 0.44 18.20
CA SER A 1168 65.49 1.38 18.87
C SER A 1168 66.60 2.03 18.02
N ASP A 1169 67.07 3.26 18.25
CA ASP A 1169 66.62 4.45 19.00
C ASP A 1169 67.70 5.53 18.74
N SER A 1170 67.37 6.77 19.10
CA SER A 1170 68.25 7.87 19.52
C SER A 1170 68.65 9.00 18.54
N GLY A 1171 68.01 10.16 18.81
CA GLY A 1171 68.67 11.46 19.05
C GLY A 1171 69.03 12.28 17.82
N GLY A 1172 68.66 13.55 17.65
CA GLY A 1172 68.16 14.54 18.59
C GLY A 1172 68.73 15.91 18.21
N GLN A 1173 67.86 16.92 18.20
CA GLN A 1173 68.09 18.38 18.15
C GLN A 1173 68.25 19.07 16.78
N GLY A 1174 67.25 19.90 16.45
CA GLY A 1174 67.43 21.33 16.68
C GLY A 1174 67.48 22.25 15.47
N SER A 1175 66.31 22.79 15.12
CA SER A 1175 66.05 24.15 14.62
C SER A 1175 66.55 24.58 13.22
N GLY A 1176 65.63 25.22 12.50
CA GLY A 1176 65.91 26.55 11.94
C GLY A 1176 65.96 26.61 10.43
N SER A 1177 64.81 26.96 9.85
CA SER A 1177 64.60 27.38 8.46
C SER A 1177 65.54 28.51 8.02
N THR A 1178 65.89 28.53 6.74
CA THR A 1178 65.36 29.47 5.73
C THR A 1178 66.13 29.34 4.41
N ALA A 1179 65.37 29.46 3.32
CA ALA A 1179 65.69 29.72 1.91
C ALA A 1179 67.18 29.81 1.50
N ASN A 1180 67.58 29.15 0.41
CA ASN A 1180 67.49 29.71 -0.95
C ASN A 1180 68.12 28.78 -2.02
N ALA A 1181 67.68 29.00 -3.26
CA ALA A 1181 68.43 28.87 -4.52
C ALA A 1181 68.73 27.46 -5.10
N SER A 1182 67.87 27.09 -6.05
CA SER A 1182 68.17 26.80 -7.47
C SER A 1182 69.55 26.23 -7.87
N GLY A 1183 69.49 25.05 -8.50
CA GLY A 1183 70.09 24.81 -9.82
C GLY A 1183 71.24 23.80 -9.86
N SER A 1184 70.97 22.59 -10.39
CA SER A 1184 71.60 22.02 -11.60
C SER A 1184 71.44 20.50 -11.67
N ASP A 1185 70.85 20.03 -12.79
CA ASP A 1185 71.20 18.88 -13.64
C ASP A 1185 72.27 17.88 -13.13
N SER A 1186 72.15 16.56 -13.30
CA SER A 1186 71.54 15.79 -14.41
C SER A 1186 71.53 14.28 -14.07
N SER A 1187 70.72 13.54 -14.83
CA SER A 1187 70.90 12.16 -15.34
C SER A 1187 69.84 11.11 -14.97
N GLN A 1188 69.15 10.68 -16.03
CA GLN A 1188 68.70 9.33 -16.38
C GLN A 1188 67.64 8.59 -15.56
N ALA A 1189 66.49 8.36 -16.21
CA ALA A 1189 65.81 7.08 -16.47
C ALA A 1189 64.43 7.46 -17.06
N HIS A 1190 64.06 7.01 -18.26
CA HIS A 1190 63.21 5.82 -18.51
C HIS A 1190 61.95 5.82 -17.63
N GLU A 1191 60.73 5.57 -18.05
CA GLU A 1191 60.07 5.17 -19.30
C GLU A 1191 58.61 4.96 -18.85
N PHE A 1192 57.64 5.06 -19.75
CA PHE A 1192 56.41 4.24 -19.77
C PHE A 1192 55.79 3.74 -18.45
N SER A 1193 54.57 4.19 -18.13
CA SER A 1193 53.65 3.44 -17.26
C SER A 1193 52.39 3.09 -18.04
N ARG A 1194 52.47 1.99 -18.78
CA ARG A 1194 51.35 1.05 -18.98
C ARG A 1194 51.55 -0.08 -17.98
N THR A 1195 50.49 -0.55 -17.37
CA THR A 1195 50.24 -1.98 -17.07
C THR A 1195 48.87 -2.08 -16.40
N ASN A 1196 47.89 -2.78 -16.99
CA ASN A 1196 47.75 -4.25 -16.91
C ASN A 1196 47.52 -4.70 -15.46
N ASP A 1197 46.42 -5.40 -15.14
CA ASP A 1197 46.21 -6.80 -15.53
C ASP A 1197 45.10 -7.49 -14.71
N LEU A 1198 44.42 -8.42 -15.40
CA LEU A 1198 44.03 -9.78 -14.97
C LEU A 1198 42.85 -10.01 -14.00
N THR A 1199 41.70 -10.29 -14.63
CA THR A 1199 40.94 -11.57 -14.63
C THR A 1199 40.94 -12.50 -13.40
N GLY A 1200 39.74 -12.95 -13.01
CA GLY A 1200 39.46 -14.39 -12.81
C GLY A 1200 38.62 -14.85 -11.61
N ALA A 1201 37.32 -15.09 -11.86
CA ALA A 1201 36.55 -16.32 -11.54
C ALA A 1201 36.14 -16.74 -10.10
N VAL A 1202 34.80 -16.76 -9.91
CA VAL A 1202 33.92 -17.81 -9.29
C VAL A 1202 33.69 -17.85 -7.74
N VAL A 1203 32.46 -17.45 -7.31
CA VAL A 1203 31.38 -18.14 -6.49
C VAL A 1203 31.82 -19.19 -5.42
N PRO A 1204 31.15 -19.48 -4.24
CA PRO A 1204 29.88 -19.02 -3.60
C PRO A 1204 29.81 -18.87 -2.02
N ILE A 1205 28.62 -18.44 -1.49
CA ILE A 1205 27.83 -18.93 -0.30
C ILE A 1205 28.18 -18.60 1.19
N ALA A 1206 27.10 -18.20 1.93
CA ALA A 1206 26.67 -18.52 3.32
C ALA A 1206 26.89 -17.60 4.57
N ILE A 1207 25.74 -17.08 5.07
CA ILE A 1207 25.12 -17.25 6.41
C ILE A 1207 25.84 -16.75 7.69
N GLY A 1208 25.28 -15.69 8.32
CA GLY A 1208 24.52 -15.84 9.58
C GLY A 1208 25.08 -15.37 10.95
N VAL A 1209 24.33 -14.44 11.57
CA VAL A 1209 23.54 -14.65 12.83
C VAL A 1209 24.23 -14.49 14.23
N VAL A 1210 23.80 -13.40 14.93
CA VAL A 1210 23.13 -13.35 16.27
C VAL A 1210 23.89 -13.28 17.60
N ALA A 1211 23.67 -12.13 18.28
CA ALA A 1211 23.18 -11.93 19.67
C ALA A 1211 24.13 -12.23 20.87
N VAL A 1212 23.86 -11.84 22.12
CA VAL A 1212 22.61 -11.86 22.90
C VAL A 1212 22.62 -10.86 24.08
N ALA A 1213 21.42 -10.34 24.32
CA ALA A 1213 20.81 -9.87 25.56
C ALA A 1213 21.50 -10.20 26.90
N ALA A 1214 21.40 -9.25 27.83
CA ALA A 1214 20.51 -9.34 28.99
C ALA A 1214 20.53 -7.95 29.67
N VAL A 1215 19.45 -7.42 30.24
CA VAL A 1215 18.43 -8.14 31.01
C VAL A 1215 17.11 -7.37 30.91
N VAL A 1216 16.15 -7.98 30.24
CA VAL A 1216 14.73 -7.85 30.58
C VAL A 1216 14.56 -8.42 31.98
N LEU A 1217 14.47 -7.57 33.03
CA LEU A 1217 13.77 -7.94 34.27
C LEU A 1217 13.62 -6.79 35.27
N VAL A 1218 13.19 -5.60 34.83
CA VAL A 1218 12.35 -4.67 35.62
C VAL A 1218 11.59 -3.81 34.59
N VAL A 1219 10.84 -4.38 33.65
CA VAL A 1219 9.47 -4.91 33.82
C VAL A 1219 8.62 -4.05 34.77
N ALA A 1220 7.53 -3.55 34.23
CA ALA A 1220 6.26 -3.33 34.93
C ALA A 1220 6.09 -2.18 35.95
N ILE A 1221 6.94 -1.16 36.06
CA ILE A 1221 6.68 -0.09 37.07
C ILE A 1221 6.65 1.35 36.54
N ILE A 1222 6.91 1.62 35.24
CA ILE A 1222 6.68 2.96 34.66
C ILE A 1222 6.08 2.84 33.24
N ALA A 1223 4.96 2.14 33.02
CA ALA A 1223 3.63 2.75 33.05
C ALA A 1223 3.57 4.15 33.70
N LEU A 1224 2.95 5.10 33.00
CA LEU A 1224 2.60 6.44 33.46
C LEU A 1224 3.73 7.47 33.47
N ARG A 1225 3.89 8.14 32.32
CA ARG A 1225 3.57 9.57 32.16
C ARG A 1225 4.02 9.99 30.77
N ARG A 1226 3.06 10.10 29.85
CA ARG A 1226 2.41 11.39 29.55
C ARG A 1226 3.38 12.39 28.93
N THR A 1227 2.99 12.73 27.69
CA THR A 1227 2.78 14.07 27.15
C THR A 1227 3.93 14.77 26.43
N ARG A 1228 3.68 14.94 25.12
CA ARG A 1228 4.18 15.94 24.17
C ARG A 1228 5.58 15.62 23.64
N ARG A 1229 5.81 15.47 22.33
CA ARG A 1229 5.03 15.76 21.13
C ARG A 1229 5.11 14.58 20.20
#